data_AF-A0A925BQQ3-F1
#
_entry.id   AF-A0A925BQQ3-F1
#
_cell.length_a   1.000
_cell.length_b   1.000
_cell.length_c   1.000
_cell.angle_alpha   90.00
_cell.angle_beta   90.00
_cell.angle_gamma   90.00
#
_symmetry.space_group_name_H-M   'P 1'
#
loop_
_entity.id
_entity.type
_entity.pdbx_description
1 polymer ?
#
loop_
_entity_poly.entity_id
_entity_poly.type
_entity_poly.pdbx_seq_one_letter_code
_entity_poly.pdbx_strand_id
1 'polypeptide(L)'
;ALDRIDEVDANDTIGIAVIGFSRATTRGDWQFSTNDGASWTTINTIGETHALHLVADGHTRLRLRPDGSHTGTARLTVRAWDNSNGIGNGEYSSDTVGNTAYSADTLTLRQTVLSAAKDATIAVSDTFDVDANGEVVGDVLSNDIDPDSQLPQGVGVHFAGNLDLGLLSQIFGGPLEFDSLALTQFGALTHNIDGNFNYQAQPDFFASLSEGESVLDGFTYFVTDGKLTSNIAGVSIILTGVNDAPQVTTMFEDYVIAEGEEFGFGIPDDLFYDVDGDSLTITVTQADGSALPSWLEFDEESLTHSGVPSSSDIGHFTVRMTATDTHGASASLDFNLEVVNVNDAPTTAGTLENASVNEGDTLTLTLPADLFHDSDAGDQLSLSVSDDNGNELPSFFAFDANTGTLTVSPGFSSSGTYEVLVTATDLVGETALTGFNVSVLDTRLNIHVTGHADDSNEEWSLFADESGLLHITRNGVDEITPVSLDEVFSVTLDTGDGNDTVELAASLNGVEDENDGDDEEHDNDDGSGLFINLGAGDDSADASLLIFSVVITGGEGNDFIIGGSDPDTLSGDAGNDTLIAGGGDDLVLGGDGNDTLRGGSGSDSLDGGANDDLVVGQGGADLLIGGTGNDALEGGVGNDSLAGGDGTDSLTGGTGNDILSGGADNDSLLGNEGTDTLIGGFGVDLLSGGTIRDVVLGGQGGTTRGGESHADVGDIIGRDSEAISEDFDTTFDWEVANFGVV
;
A
#
# COMPACT_ATOMS: atom_id res chain seq x y z
N ALA A 1 -104.66 62.83 -40.47
CA ALA A 1 -106.06 63.24 -40.39
C ALA A 1 -106.47 63.74 -41.78
N LEU A 2 -107.64 63.34 -42.29
CA LEU A 2 -108.21 63.86 -43.54
C LEU A 2 -108.94 65.15 -43.17
N ASP A 3 -108.17 66.22 -42.98
CA ASP A 3 -108.71 67.54 -42.70
C ASP A 3 -109.02 68.23 -44.05
N ARG A 4 -110.28 68.63 -44.23
CA ARG A 4 -110.81 69.21 -45.47
C ARG A 4 -110.90 70.73 -45.31
N ILE A 5 -110.50 71.48 -46.34
CA ILE A 5 -110.76 72.91 -46.47
C ILE A 5 -111.92 73.06 -47.47
N ASP A 6 -113.00 73.73 -47.05
CA ASP A 6 -114.19 73.94 -47.86
C ASP A 6 -114.13 75.31 -48.60
N GLU A 7 -114.76 75.36 -49.77
CA GLU A 7 -114.74 76.48 -50.71
C GLU A 7 -115.83 77.53 -50.41
N VAL A 8 -115.62 78.78 -50.87
CA VAL A 8 -116.45 79.96 -50.57
C VAL A 8 -117.47 80.28 -51.69
N ASP A 9 -117.25 79.88 -52.95
CA ASP A 9 -118.14 80.19 -54.08
C ASP A 9 -118.16 79.08 -55.16
N ALA A 10 -119.22 78.27 -55.17
CA ALA A 10 -119.35 76.94 -55.80
C ALA A 10 -119.16 76.81 -57.33
N ASN A 11 -118.66 77.82 -58.05
CA ASN A 11 -118.60 77.82 -59.52
C ASN A 11 -117.24 78.23 -60.14
N ASP A 12 -116.15 78.33 -59.38
CA ASP A 12 -114.82 78.68 -59.93
C ASP A 12 -113.74 77.59 -59.71
N THR A 13 -112.61 77.71 -60.43
CA THR A 13 -111.51 76.72 -60.37
C THR A 13 -110.71 76.89 -59.08
N ILE A 14 -110.58 75.80 -58.31
CA ILE A 14 -110.03 75.79 -56.94
C ILE A 14 -108.57 75.34 -56.93
N GLY A 15 -107.71 75.88 -56.06
CA GLY A 15 -106.38 75.32 -55.78
C GLY A 15 -105.98 75.37 -54.30
N ILE A 16 -104.82 74.79 -53.96
CA ILE A 16 -104.23 74.84 -52.60
C ILE A 16 -103.06 75.83 -52.60
N ALA A 17 -103.13 76.85 -51.75
CA ALA A 17 -102.04 77.80 -51.54
C ALA A 17 -101.24 77.39 -50.30
N VAL A 18 -99.95 77.10 -50.46
CA VAL A 18 -99.02 76.91 -49.33
C VAL A 18 -98.52 78.29 -48.90
N ILE A 19 -98.81 78.66 -47.65
CA ILE A 19 -98.58 80.03 -47.14
C ILE A 19 -97.54 80.08 -46.03
N GLY A 20 -97.00 78.93 -45.61
CA GLY A 20 -95.94 78.92 -44.61
C GLY A 20 -95.36 77.54 -44.36
N PHE A 21 -94.05 77.50 -44.11
CA PHE A 21 -93.31 76.29 -43.75
C PHE A 21 -92.33 76.60 -42.62
N SER A 22 -92.34 75.79 -41.56
CA SER A 22 -91.39 75.91 -40.44
C SER A 22 -90.77 74.56 -40.08
N ARG A 23 -89.46 74.56 -39.81
CA ARG A 23 -88.68 73.38 -39.39
C ARG A 23 -87.83 73.72 -38.17
N ALA A 24 -87.72 72.77 -37.24
CA ALA A 24 -86.97 72.96 -36.00
C ALA A 24 -85.44 72.94 -36.19
N THR A 25 -84.94 72.35 -37.29
CA THR A 25 -83.52 72.24 -37.62
C THR A 25 -83.29 72.48 -39.11
N THR A 26 -82.10 72.95 -39.50
CA THR A 26 -81.72 73.26 -40.90
C THR A 26 -81.06 72.11 -41.64
N ARG A 27 -80.90 70.95 -40.99
CA ARG A 27 -80.10 69.84 -41.53
C ARG A 27 -81.01 68.90 -42.33
N GLY A 28 -80.87 69.01 -43.67
CA GLY A 28 -81.57 68.26 -44.71
C GLY A 28 -82.89 68.90 -45.19
N ASP A 29 -83.46 68.36 -46.28
CA ASP A 29 -84.62 68.92 -46.96
C ASP A 29 -85.94 68.17 -46.73
N TRP A 30 -87.03 68.93 -46.70
CA TRP A 30 -88.40 68.42 -46.64
C TRP A 30 -89.04 68.48 -48.02
N GLN A 31 -89.83 67.46 -48.35
CA GLN A 31 -90.45 67.33 -49.65
C GLN A 31 -91.97 67.22 -49.54
N PHE A 32 -92.68 67.79 -50.50
CA PHE A 32 -94.12 67.60 -50.67
C PHE A 32 -94.45 66.88 -51.97
N SER A 33 -95.65 66.31 -52.03
CA SER A 33 -96.21 65.68 -53.22
C SER A 33 -97.70 65.97 -53.32
N THR A 34 -98.17 66.33 -54.52
CA THR A 34 -99.60 66.51 -54.85
C THR A 34 -100.19 65.32 -55.62
N ASN A 35 -99.37 64.34 -56.00
CA ASN A 35 -99.77 63.14 -56.74
C ASN A 35 -99.62 61.86 -55.92
N ASP A 36 -99.99 61.93 -54.64
CA ASP A 36 -100.00 60.80 -53.70
C ASP A 36 -98.62 60.13 -53.49
N GLY A 37 -97.53 60.89 -53.66
CA GLY A 37 -96.17 60.45 -53.41
C GLY A 37 -95.45 59.81 -54.60
N ALA A 38 -96.02 59.90 -55.81
CA ALA A 38 -95.36 59.42 -57.03
C ALA A 38 -94.18 60.31 -57.45
N SER A 39 -94.27 61.63 -57.22
CA SER A 39 -93.14 62.56 -57.34
C SER A 39 -93.08 63.50 -56.15
N TRP A 40 -91.86 63.82 -55.73
CA TRP A 40 -91.60 64.64 -54.55
C TRP A 40 -90.82 65.89 -54.94
N THR A 41 -91.31 67.05 -54.52
CA THR A 41 -90.70 68.35 -54.76
C THR A 41 -90.18 68.90 -53.45
N THR A 42 -88.93 69.35 -53.42
CA THR A 42 -88.32 69.99 -52.24
C THR A 42 -89.03 71.31 -51.92
N ILE A 43 -89.36 71.51 -50.64
CA ILE A 43 -89.95 72.74 -50.13
C ILE A 43 -88.80 73.73 -49.86
N ASN A 44 -88.71 74.78 -50.68
CA ASN A 44 -87.84 75.92 -50.42
C ASN A 44 -88.53 76.92 -49.46
N THR A 45 -87.78 77.94 -48.99
CA THR A 45 -88.30 78.93 -48.03
C THR A 45 -89.47 79.72 -48.60
N ILE A 46 -90.70 79.42 -48.18
CA ILE A 46 -91.89 80.22 -48.48
C ILE A 46 -91.90 81.41 -47.52
N GLY A 47 -91.64 82.61 -48.03
CA GLY A 47 -91.56 83.83 -47.23
C GLY A 47 -92.94 84.33 -46.75
N GLU A 48 -92.99 85.13 -45.68
CA GLU A 48 -94.24 85.61 -45.06
C GLU A 48 -95.13 86.46 -46.00
N THR A 49 -94.58 86.95 -47.11
CA THR A 49 -95.26 87.84 -48.07
C THR A 49 -95.61 87.17 -49.40
N HIS A 50 -95.38 85.85 -49.55
CA HIS A 50 -95.60 85.11 -50.79
C HIS A 50 -96.29 83.76 -50.53
N ALA A 51 -97.25 83.39 -51.39
CA ALA A 51 -97.92 82.09 -51.34
C ALA A 51 -97.56 81.26 -52.58
N LEU A 52 -97.29 79.97 -52.38
CA LEU A 52 -97.09 79.03 -53.49
C LEU A 52 -98.45 78.45 -53.89
N HIS A 53 -98.94 78.84 -55.06
CA HIS A 53 -100.23 78.37 -55.58
C HIS A 53 -100.07 77.05 -56.30
N LEU A 54 -100.63 75.99 -55.72
CA LEU A 54 -100.69 74.66 -56.34
C LEU A 54 -102.05 74.49 -56.99
N VAL A 55 -102.07 74.18 -58.29
CA VAL A 55 -103.30 73.76 -58.97
C VAL A 55 -103.72 72.43 -58.35
N ALA A 56 -104.97 72.35 -57.90
CA ALA A 56 -105.56 71.16 -57.33
C ALA A 56 -106.93 70.93 -57.96
N ASP A 57 -107.39 69.69 -57.96
CA ASP A 57 -108.79 69.35 -58.14
C ASP A 57 -109.38 68.88 -56.80
N GLY A 58 -110.68 68.55 -56.79
CA GLY A 58 -111.36 68.05 -55.59
C GLY A 58 -110.79 66.75 -54.98
N HIS A 59 -109.76 66.14 -55.57
CA HIS A 59 -109.14 64.89 -55.13
C HIS A 59 -107.64 64.99 -54.80
N THR A 60 -107.02 66.15 -54.99
CA THR A 60 -105.58 66.32 -54.82
C THR A 60 -105.18 66.16 -53.34
N ARG A 61 -104.21 65.27 -53.05
CA ARG A 61 -103.71 65.00 -51.70
C ARG A 61 -102.29 65.52 -51.54
N LEU A 62 -102.09 66.38 -50.54
CA LEU A 62 -100.78 66.90 -50.18
C LEU A 62 -100.10 65.98 -49.15
N ARG A 63 -98.96 65.39 -49.51
CA ARG A 63 -98.13 64.58 -48.59
C ARG A 63 -96.85 65.33 -48.24
N LEU A 64 -96.35 65.11 -47.02
CA LEU A 64 -95.10 65.67 -46.49
C LEU A 64 -94.18 64.53 -46.02
N ARG A 65 -92.88 64.59 -46.33
CA ARG A 65 -91.86 63.66 -45.80
C ARG A 65 -90.47 64.31 -45.65
N PRO A 66 -89.58 63.77 -44.80
CA PRO A 66 -88.14 64.08 -44.84
C PRO A 66 -87.39 63.23 -45.89
N ASP A 67 -86.26 63.71 -46.40
CA ASP A 67 -85.27 62.83 -47.04
C ASP A 67 -84.62 61.91 -45.98
N GLY A 68 -84.15 60.71 -46.34
CA GLY A 68 -83.81 59.61 -45.42
C GLY A 68 -82.71 59.84 -44.37
N SER A 69 -82.21 61.07 -44.20
CA SER A 69 -81.12 61.44 -43.28
C SER A 69 -81.58 62.19 -42.01
N HIS A 70 -82.88 62.36 -41.79
CA HIS A 70 -83.40 63.29 -40.78
C HIS A 70 -83.86 62.68 -39.46
N THR A 71 -83.67 63.47 -38.39
CA THR A 71 -84.38 63.39 -37.12
C THR A 71 -84.94 64.79 -36.77
N GLY A 72 -86.21 64.90 -36.33
CA GLY A 72 -86.83 66.21 -36.02
C GLY A 72 -88.32 66.35 -36.36
N THR A 73 -88.88 67.57 -36.22
CA THR A 73 -90.30 67.91 -36.50
C THR A 73 -90.43 69.06 -37.52
N ALA A 74 -91.32 68.94 -38.52
CA ALA A 74 -91.69 70.05 -39.43
C ALA A 74 -93.20 70.33 -39.45
N ARG A 75 -93.56 71.57 -39.81
CA ARG A 75 -94.94 72.05 -39.96
C ARG A 75 -95.16 72.78 -41.30
N LEU A 76 -96.26 72.47 -41.98
CA LEU A 76 -96.67 73.07 -43.25
C LEU A 76 -98.08 73.67 -43.14
N THR A 77 -98.28 74.94 -43.50
CA THR A 77 -99.56 75.67 -43.40
C THR A 77 -100.13 76.01 -44.78
N VAL A 78 -101.42 75.70 -45.03
CA VAL A 78 -102.09 75.84 -46.33
C VAL A 78 -103.49 76.50 -46.23
N ARG A 79 -103.97 77.08 -47.35
CA ARG A 79 -105.34 77.63 -47.56
C ARG A 79 -105.90 77.22 -48.93
N ALA A 80 -107.21 77.35 -49.15
CA ALA A 80 -107.80 77.28 -50.49
C ALA A 80 -107.76 78.65 -51.19
N TRP A 81 -107.64 78.66 -52.52
CA TRP A 81 -107.70 79.89 -53.35
C TRP A 81 -108.61 79.68 -54.57
N ASP A 82 -109.33 80.73 -54.98
CA ASP A 82 -110.08 80.82 -56.24
C ASP A 82 -109.44 81.81 -57.22
N ASN A 83 -109.84 81.74 -58.49
CA ASN A 83 -109.20 82.52 -59.54
C ASN A 83 -110.16 83.40 -60.33
N SER A 84 -110.10 84.71 -60.14
CA SER A 84 -110.62 85.63 -61.16
C SER A 84 -109.57 86.11 -62.19
N ASN A 85 -108.24 85.97 -61.98
CA ASN A 85 -107.18 86.39 -62.94
C ASN A 85 -105.70 85.90 -62.73
N GLY A 86 -105.35 85.01 -61.78
CA GLY A 86 -104.02 84.39 -61.59
C GLY A 86 -103.87 82.96 -62.15
N ILE A 87 -102.72 82.62 -62.74
CA ILE A 87 -102.46 81.29 -63.35
C ILE A 87 -101.78 80.39 -62.30
N GLY A 88 -102.25 79.16 -62.09
CA GLY A 88 -101.66 78.29 -61.06
C GLY A 88 -100.24 77.81 -61.37
N ASN A 89 -99.52 77.37 -60.33
CA ASN A 89 -98.09 76.98 -60.31
C ASN A 89 -97.08 78.15 -60.43
N GLY A 90 -97.27 79.17 -59.59
CA GLY A 90 -96.32 80.29 -59.40
C GLY A 90 -96.33 80.82 -57.96
N GLU A 91 -95.24 81.49 -57.55
CA GLU A 91 -95.20 82.25 -56.29
C GLU A 91 -95.79 83.65 -56.52
N TYR A 92 -96.80 84.02 -55.74
CA TYR A 92 -97.48 85.32 -55.87
C TYR A 92 -97.41 86.11 -54.56
N SER A 93 -97.12 87.40 -54.68
CA SER A 93 -97.08 88.33 -53.54
C SER A 93 -98.49 88.55 -52.98
N SER A 94 -98.64 88.44 -51.67
CA SER A 94 -99.95 88.49 -50.99
C SER A 94 -100.50 89.90 -50.74
N ASP A 95 -99.85 90.98 -51.21
CA ASP A 95 -100.14 92.34 -50.72
C ASP A 95 -100.24 93.45 -51.79
N THR A 96 -100.78 93.19 -53.00
CA THR A 96 -101.22 94.30 -53.88
C THR A 96 -102.45 93.96 -54.74
N VAL A 97 -103.60 94.03 -54.06
CA VAL A 97 -104.95 94.46 -54.48
C VAL A 97 -105.62 93.81 -55.71
N GLY A 98 -106.65 92.99 -55.42
CA GLY A 98 -107.93 93.00 -56.15
C GLY A 98 -108.24 91.75 -56.98
N ASN A 99 -109.14 90.91 -56.45
CA ASN A 99 -109.82 89.76 -57.09
C ASN A 99 -109.15 88.37 -57.07
N THR A 100 -108.43 88.01 -56.01
CA THR A 100 -108.16 86.58 -55.69
C THR A 100 -108.63 86.33 -54.25
N ALA A 101 -109.70 85.56 -54.06
CA ALA A 101 -110.25 85.31 -52.74
C ALA A 101 -109.54 84.08 -52.13
N TYR A 102 -108.81 84.29 -51.03
CA TYR A 102 -108.32 83.19 -50.19
C TYR A 102 -109.37 82.81 -49.16
N SER A 103 -109.50 81.52 -48.85
CA SER A 103 -110.31 81.08 -47.71
C SER A 103 -109.81 81.72 -46.42
N ALA A 104 -110.74 82.08 -45.52
CA ALA A 104 -110.37 82.52 -44.18
C ALA A 104 -109.69 81.39 -43.39
N ASP A 105 -110.08 80.14 -43.66
CA ASP A 105 -109.58 78.96 -42.95
C ASP A 105 -108.20 78.52 -43.44
N THR A 106 -107.36 78.13 -42.48
CA THR A 106 -106.01 77.56 -42.67
C THR A 106 -105.91 76.17 -42.07
N LEU A 107 -105.11 75.28 -42.68
CA LEU A 107 -104.75 73.98 -42.12
C LEU A 107 -103.23 73.84 -41.93
N THR A 108 -102.79 73.28 -40.80
CA THR A 108 -101.36 73.01 -40.53
C THR A 108 -101.08 71.51 -40.33
N LEU A 109 -100.19 70.94 -41.12
CA LEU A 109 -99.73 69.54 -41.07
C LEU A 109 -98.44 69.41 -40.24
N ARG A 110 -98.29 68.36 -39.40
CA ARG A 110 -97.08 68.10 -38.56
C ARG A 110 -96.58 66.65 -38.66
N GLN A 111 -95.26 66.43 -38.73
CA GLN A 111 -94.61 65.10 -38.72
C GLN A 111 -93.31 65.07 -37.87
N THR A 112 -93.00 63.93 -37.18
CA THR A 112 -91.82 63.73 -36.30
C THR A 112 -91.17 62.32 -36.47
N VAL A 113 -89.83 62.17 -36.40
CA VAL A 113 -89.05 60.90 -36.58
C VAL A 113 -87.95 60.68 -35.49
N LEU A 114 -87.72 59.43 -35.01
CA LEU A 114 -86.90 59.05 -33.83
C LEU A 114 -85.98 57.75 -34.02
N SER A 115 -84.89 57.78 -34.83
CA SER A 115 -83.65 56.88 -34.92
C SER A 115 -83.63 55.29 -34.95
N ALA A 116 -82.52 54.64 -35.41
CA ALA A 116 -82.28 53.17 -35.67
C ALA A 116 -81.04 52.52 -34.91
N ALA A 117 -80.89 51.17 -34.82
CA ALA A 117 -79.98 50.35 -33.91
C ALA A 117 -78.68 49.69 -34.52
N LYS A 118 -77.73 49.12 -33.70
CA LYS A 118 -76.34 48.57 -33.99
C LYS A 118 -75.99 47.16 -33.34
N ASP A 119 -74.91 46.45 -33.76
CA ASP A 119 -74.47 45.02 -33.47
C ASP A 119 -73.25 44.83 -32.46
N ALA A 120 -72.77 43.58 -32.15
CA ALA A 120 -71.81 43.21 -31.05
C ALA A 120 -70.41 42.60 -31.46
N THR A 121 -69.39 42.60 -30.56
CA THR A 121 -67.95 42.22 -30.76
C THR A 121 -67.60 40.71 -30.59
N ILE A 122 -66.44 40.21 -31.12
CA ILE A 122 -65.94 38.81 -31.05
C ILE A 122 -64.50 38.73 -30.48
N ALA A 123 -64.24 37.85 -29.50
CA ALA A 123 -62.92 37.59 -28.89
C ALA A 123 -62.39 36.14 -29.14
N VAL A 124 -61.07 35.94 -29.27
CA VAL A 124 -60.39 34.68 -29.65
C VAL A 124 -59.26 34.33 -28.66
N SER A 125 -59.12 33.07 -28.25
CA SER A 125 -58.11 32.65 -27.25
C SER A 125 -56.69 32.54 -27.81
N ASP A 126 -55.69 32.81 -26.97
CA ASP A 126 -54.25 32.81 -27.30
C ASP A 126 -53.47 31.74 -26.52
N THR A 127 -52.30 31.33 -27.03
CA THR A 127 -51.41 30.36 -26.37
C THR A 127 -49.94 30.73 -26.55
N PHE A 128 -49.16 30.62 -25.48
CA PHE A 128 -47.72 30.95 -25.43
C PHE A 128 -46.95 29.87 -24.65
N ASP A 129 -45.68 29.66 -25.02
CA ASP A 129 -44.77 28.71 -24.36
C ASP A 129 -43.59 29.46 -23.73
N VAL A 130 -43.20 29.10 -22.51
CA VAL A 130 -42.08 29.72 -21.78
C VAL A 130 -41.39 28.71 -20.86
N ASP A 131 -40.09 28.88 -20.61
CA ASP A 131 -39.37 28.07 -19.63
C ASP A 131 -39.58 28.62 -18.20
N ALA A 132 -39.15 27.85 -17.19
CA ALA A 132 -39.32 28.17 -15.76
C ALA A 132 -38.80 29.55 -15.31
N ASN A 133 -38.00 30.25 -16.15
CA ASN A 133 -37.40 31.55 -15.84
C ASN A 133 -37.79 32.67 -16.83
N GLY A 134 -38.59 32.36 -17.85
CA GLY A 134 -38.85 33.26 -18.95
C GLY A 134 -39.97 34.28 -18.73
N GLU A 135 -39.99 35.27 -19.62
CA GLU A 135 -40.97 36.37 -19.67
C GLU A 135 -41.81 36.22 -20.94
N VAL A 136 -43.14 36.31 -20.83
CA VAL A 136 -44.05 36.35 -21.97
C VAL A 136 -44.67 37.73 -22.09
N VAL A 137 -44.37 38.43 -23.19
CA VAL A 137 -44.99 39.72 -23.54
C VAL A 137 -45.91 39.52 -24.74
N GLY A 138 -47.18 39.88 -24.59
CA GLY A 138 -48.20 39.65 -25.62
C GLY A 138 -49.26 40.75 -25.71
N ASP A 139 -50.12 40.65 -26.73
CA ASP A 139 -51.29 41.51 -26.96
C ASP A 139 -52.48 40.64 -27.35
N VAL A 140 -53.49 40.59 -26.48
CA VAL A 140 -54.68 39.75 -26.64
C VAL A 140 -55.64 40.27 -27.71
N LEU A 141 -55.53 41.54 -28.12
CA LEU A 141 -56.42 42.11 -29.14
C LEU A 141 -55.96 41.82 -30.58
N SER A 142 -54.79 41.21 -30.75
CA SER A 142 -54.15 41.06 -32.05
C SER A 142 -54.94 40.22 -33.06
N ASN A 143 -55.84 39.36 -32.59
CA ASN A 143 -56.69 38.46 -33.38
C ASN A 143 -58.21 38.64 -33.14
N ASP A 144 -58.63 39.71 -32.46
CA ASP A 144 -60.02 40.03 -32.10
C ASP A 144 -60.71 41.01 -33.08
N ILE A 145 -62.05 40.95 -33.22
CA ILE A 145 -62.81 41.68 -34.28
C ILE A 145 -64.08 42.39 -33.76
N ASP A 146 -64.27 43.67 -34.16
CA ASP A 146 -65.53 44.42 -34.08
C ASP A 146 -66.13 44.66 -35.50
N PRO A 147 -67.35 44.15 -35.81
CA PRO A 147 -67.99 44.32 -37.13
C PRO A 147 -68.42 45.76 -37.49
N ASP A 148 -68.62 46.65 -36.51
CA ASP A 148 -69.32 47.94 -36.69
C ASP A 148 -68.39 49.17 -36.82
N SER A 149 -67.07 48.97 -36.82
CA SER A 149 -66.12 50.08 -36.81
C SER A 149 -64.74 49.78 -37.42
N GLN A 150 -64.25 50.69 -38.26
CA GLN A 150 -62.82 50.98 -38.37
C GLN A 150 -62.35 51.48 -37.00
N LEU A 151 -61.67 50.63 -36.23
CA LEU A 151 -61.21 50.83 -34.84
C LEU A 151 -60.96 52.31 -34.47
N PRO A 152 -61.64 52.83 -33.42
CA PRO A 152 -61.00 53.84 -32.61
C PRO A 152 -61.24 53.58 -31.11
N GLN A 153 -60.13 53.62 -30.37
CA GLN A 153 -59.99 53.99 -28.96
C GLN A 153 -61.29 53.94 -28.13
N GLY A 154 -61.43 52.86 -27.36
CA GLY A 154 -62.56 52.72 -26.43
C GLY A 154 -62.95 51.26 -26.12
N VAL A 155 -62.34 50.29 -26.79
CA VAL A 155 -62.47 48.88 -26.42
C VAL A 155 -61.73 48.67 -25.10
N GLY A 156 -62.49 48.48 -24.02
CA GLY A 156 -61.91 48.14 -22.72
C GLY A 156 -61.63 46.64 -22.68
N VAL A 157 -60.36 46.26 -22.51
CA VAL A 157 -59.99 44.88 -22.18
C VAL A 157 -59.96 44.76 -20.66
N HIS A 158 -60.64 43.73 -20.16
CA HIS A 158 -60.67 43.44 -18.74
C HIS A 158 -60.13 42.04 -18.50
N PHE A 159 -59.11 41.96 -17.65
CA PHE A 159 -58.45 40.72 -17.27
C PHE A 159 -59.03 40.21 -15.95
N ALA A 160 -59.30 38.91 -15.87
CA ALA A 160 -59.72 38.22 -14.66
C ALA A 160 -58.73 37.10 -14.37
N GLY A 161 -58.05 37.18 -13.21
CA GLY A 161 -57.14 36.15 -12.72
C GLY A 161 -57.88 34.96 -12.12
N ASN A 162 -57.33 33.77 -12.35
CA ASN A 162 -57.86 32.44 -12.04
C ASN A 162 -59.27 32.12 -12.60
N LEU A 163 -59.46 30.88 -13.02
CA LEU A 163 -60.63 30.37 -13.76
C LEU A 163 -61.89 30.26 -12.87
N ASP A 164 -62.23 31.30 -12.10
CA ASP A 164 -63.39 31.35 -11.23
C ASP A 164 -64.58 32.01 -11.95
N LEU A 165 -65.33 31.18 -12.67
CA LEU A 165 -66.58 31.56 -13.35
C LEU A 165 -67.69 32.01 -12.36
N GLY A 166 -67.44 32.01 -11.04
CA GLY A 166 -68.40 32.38 -9.99
C GLY A 166 -68.54 33.88 -9.69
N LEU A 167 -67.57 34.72 -10.09
CA LEU A 167 -67.57 36.16 -9.76
C LEU A 167 -68.32 37.07 -10.75
N LEU A 168 -68.82 36.52 -11.85
CA LEU A 168 -69.52 37.25 -12.92
C LEU A 168 -70.89 37.85 -12.53
N SER A 169 -71.44 37.58 -11.34
CA SER A 169 -72.72 38.17 -10.90
C SER A 169 -72.60 39.50 -10.13
N GLN A 170 -71.40 39.91 -9.70
CA GLN A 170 -71.21 41.15 -8.91
C GLN A 170 -70.64 42.33 -9.71
N ILE A 171 -70.27 42.13 -10.98
CA ILE A 171 -69.60 43.14 -11.83
C ILE A 171 -70.57 44.19 -12.41
N PHE A 172 -71.89 44.05 -12.22
CA PHE A 172 -72.91 44.91 -12.87
C PHE A 172 -73.41 46.13 -12.04
N GLY A 173 -72.65 46.64 -11.06
CA GLY A 173 -73.21 47.67 -10.17
C GLY A 173 -72.26 48.57 -9.38
N GLY A 174 -71.17 49.09 -9.97
CA GLY A 174 -70.37 50.15 -9.33
C GLY A 174 -69.17 50.60 -10.18
N PRO A 175 -68.61 51.81 -9.94
CA PRO A 175 -67.35 52.22 -10.56
C PRO A 175 -66.22 51.35 -10.01
N LEU A 176 -65.45 50.74 -10.92
CA LEU A 176 -64.42 49.75 -10.63
C LEU A 176 -63.07 50.44 -10.39
N GLU A 177 -62.53 50.35 -9.17
CA GLU A 177 -61.09 50.50 -8.89
C GLU A 177 -60.52 49.09 -8.74
N PHE A 178 -59.51 48.71 -9.53
CA PHE A 178 -58.84 47.43 -9.38
C PHE A 178 -57.32 47.55 -9.40
N ASP A 179 -56.73 46.72 -8.53
CA ASP A 179 -55.34 46.62 -8.14
C ASP A 179 -54.46 46.11 -9.30
N SER A 180 -53.32 46.74 -9.51
CA SER A 180 -52.52 46.64 -10.75
C SER A 180 -51.63 45.40 -10.87
N LEU A 181 -51.89 44.35 -10.08
CA LEU A 181 -51.14 43.08 -10.11
C LEU A 181 -52.11 41.91 -9.86
N ALA A 182 -52.40 41.14 -10.91
CA ALA A 182 -53.12 39.87 -10.76
C ALA A 182 -52.08 38.75 -10.72
N LEU A 183 -52.05 37.97 -9.64
CA LEU A 183 -51.27 36.74 -9.59
C LEU A 183 -52.05 35.63 -10.30
N THR A 184 -51.40 34.87 -11.17
CA THR A 184 -51.92 33.59 -11.69
C THR A 184 -51.46 32.45 -10.76
N GLN A 185 -51.59 31.19 -11.18
CA GLN A 185 -51.21 30.06 -10.31
C GLN A 185 -49.69 29.91 -10.16
N PHE A 186 -48.91 30.22 -11.20
CA PHE A 186 -47.47 29.95 -11.28
C PHE A 186 -46.64 31.17 -11.69
N GLY A 187 -47.24 32.37 -11.75
CA GLY A 187 -46.60 33.58 -12.23
C GLY A 187 -47.31 34.88 -11.84
N ALA A 188 -46.63 35.99 -12.14
CA ALA A 188 -47.17 37.33 -11.94
C ALA A 188 -47.58 37.94 -13.29
N LEU A 189 -48.83 38.42 -13.38
CA LEU A 189 -49.38 39.08 -14.56
C LEU A 189 -49.47 40.59 -14.35
N THR A 190 -48.79 41.33 -15.22
CA THR A 190 -48.95 42.77 -15.40
C THR A 190 -49.70 43.02 -16.70
N HIS A 191 -50.72 43.87 -16.70
CA HIS A 191 -51.56 44.08 -17.88
C HIS A 191 -52.01 45.52 -18.02
N ASN A 192 -52.38 45.92 -19.24
CA ASN A 192 -52.87 47.25 -19.57
C ASN A 192 -54.23 47.17 -20.28
N ILE A 193 -55.01 48.24 -20.19
CA ILE A 193 -56.36 48.32 -20.79
C ILE A 193 -56.36 48.30 -22.32
N ASP A 194 -55.19 48.49 -22.94
CA ASP A 194 -54.98 48.44 -24.39
C ASP A 194 -54.78 47.01 -24.94
N GLY A 195 -54.85 45.98 -24.09
CA GLY A 195 -54.72 44.58 -24.48
C GLY A 195 -53.31 44.00 -24.28
N ASN A 196 -52.31 44.85 -24.03
CA ASN A 196 -50.95 44.41 -23.77
C ASN A 196 -50.82 43.80 -22.37
N PHE A 197 -50.08 42.69 -22.29
CA PHE A 197 -49.75 42.04 -21.03
C PHE A 197 -48.29 41.57 -20.97
N ASN A 198 -47.80 41.41 -19.76
CA ASN A 198 -46.52 40.79 -19.43
C ASN A 198 -46.75 39.75 -18.31
N TYR A 199 -46.34 38.51 -18.57
CA TYR A 199 -46.35 37.41 -17.62
C TYR A 199 -44.91 37.02 -17.27
N GLN A 200 -44.62 36.94 -15.96
CA GLN A 200 -43.33 36.49 -15.43
C GLN A 200 -43.53 35.22 -14.58
N ALA A 201 -42.86 34.13 -14.94
CA ALA A 201 -42.85 32.89 -14.16
C ALA A 201 -42.15 33.09 -12.79
N GLN A 202 -42.66 32.49 -11.71
CA GLN A 202 -42.05 32.54 -10.38
C GLN A 202 -41.15 31.30 -10.10
N PRO A 203 -39.83 31.45 -9.93
CA PRO A 203 -38.87 30.32 -9.86
C PRO A 203 -39.19 29.27 -8.78
N ASP A 204 -39.65 29.70 -7.60
CA ASP A 204 -39.84 28.82 -6.43
C ASP A 204 -40.89 27.71 -6.62
N PHE A 205 -41.75 27.81 -7.64
CA PHE A 205 -42.77 26.80 -7.95
C PHE A 205 -42.28 25.72 -8.92
N PHE A 206 -41.14 25.92 -9.58
CA PHE A 206 -40.65 25.03 -10.63
C PHE A 206 -39.64 23.99 -10.15
N ALA A 207 -39.20 24.09 -8.89
CA ALA A 207 -38.35 23.14 -8.16
C ALA A 207 -38.95 21.72 -7.99
N SER A 208 -40.04 21.40 -8.69
CA SER A 208 -40.64 20.06 -8.66
C SER A 208 -41.00 19.54 -10.05
N LEU A 209 -40.60 20.25 -11.12
CA LEU A 209 -40.86 19.84 -12.50
C LEU A 209 -39.55 19.36 -13.11
N SER A 210 -39.50 18.08 -13.50
CA SER A 210 -38.33 17.52 -14.17
C SER A 210 -38.08 18.17 -15.54
N GLU A 211 -36.87 18.03 -16.10
CA GLU A 211 -36.54 18.55 -17.43
C GLU A 211 -37.54 18.05 -18.49
N GLY A 212 -38.19 19.00 -19.17
CA GLY A 212 -39.17 18.70 -20.22
C GLY A 212 -40.58 18.37 -19.70
N GLU A 213 -40.82 18.32 -18.40
CA GLU A 213 -42.16 18.30 -17.84
C GLU A 213 -42.82 19.68 -17.99
N SER A 214 -44.09 19.71 -18.41
CA SER A 214 -44.81 20.96 -18.61
C SER A 214 -46.09 21.07 -17.78
N VAL A 215 -46.31 22.24 -17.20
CA VAL A 215 -47.58 22.64 -16.55
C VAL A 215 -48.24 23.78 -17.30
N LEU A 216 -49.56 23.87 -17.18
CA LEU A 216 -50.34 24.94 -17.81
C LEU A 216 -50.73 25.99 -16.77
N ASP A 217 -50.34 27.23 -17.01
CA ASP A 217 -50.91 28.42 -16.36
C ASP A 217 -51.78 29.20 -17.35
N GLY A 218 -52.54 30.19 -16.87
CA GLY A 218 -53.32 31.03 -17.76
C GLY A 218 -54.24 32.00 -17.05
N PHE A 219 -54.86 32.86 -17.84
CA PHE A 219 -55.84 33.84 -17.38
C PHE A 219 -56.95 34.04 -18.42
N THR A 220 -58.05 34.67 -18.01
CA THR A 220 -59.15 34.98 -18.93
C THR A 220 -59.29 36.48 -19.13
N TYR A 221 -59.79 36.88 -20.29
CA TYR A 221 -60.07 38.28 -20.61
C TYR A 221 -61.40 38.40 -21.35
N PHE A 222 -61.97 39.60 -21.34
CA PHE A 222 -63.15 39.92 -22.16
C PHE A 222 -63.02 41.29 -22.82
N VAL A 223 -63.67 41.41 -23.98
CA VAL A 223 -63.64 42.59 -24.84
C VAL A 223 -65.03 43.24 -24.83
N THR A 224 -65.11 44.57 -24.63
CA THR A 224 -66.37 45.33 -24.60
C THR A 224 -66.27 46.66 -25.36
N ASP A 225 -67.33 47.02 -26.09
CA ASP A 225 -67.52 48.32 -26.75
C ASP A 225 -68.23 49.37 -25.85
N GLY A 226 -68.44 49.01 -24.58
CA GLY A 226 -69.17 49.84 -23.61
C GLY A 226 -70.69 49.63 -23.61
N LYS A 227 -71.25 48.65 -24.33
CA LYS A 227 -72.68 48.27 -24.24
C LYS A 227 -72.93 46.75 -24.21
N LEU A 228 -73.09 46.23 -22.99
CA LEU A 228 -73.84 45.03 -22.55
C LEU A 228 -73.77 43.69 -23.32
N THR A 229 -72.96 43.52 -24.35
CA THR A 229 -72.64 42.21 -24.94
C THR A 229 -71.13 42.03 -24.95
N SER A 230 -70.62 41.12 -24.11
CA SER A 230 -69.20 40.75 -24.03
C SER A 230 -69.01 39.29 -24.44
N ASN A 231 -67.87 39.00 -25.09
CA ASN A 231 -67.36 37.64 -25.33
C ASN A 231 -66.11 37.43 -24.46
N ILE A 232 -65.98 36.23 -23.87
CA ILE A 232 -64.87 35.84 -22.97
C ILE A 232 -63.90 34.93 -23.76
N ALA A 233 -62.60 35.19 -23.64
CA ALA A 233 -61.52 34.38 -24.20
C ALA A 233 -60.44 34.11 -23.12
N GLY A 234 -59.59 33.11 -23.36
CA GLY A 234 -58.51 32.72 -22.45
C GLY A 234 -57.13 32.89 -23.08
N VAL A 235 -56.13 33.12 -22.23
CA VAL A 235 -54.70 32.98 -22.56
C VAL A 235 -54.17 31.77 -21.81
N SER A 236 -53.55 30.85 -22.55
CA SER A 236 -52.89 29.65 -22.03
C SER A 236 -51.38 29.81 -22.10
N ILE A 237 -50.66 29.52 -21.02
CA ILE A 237 -49.20 29.63 -20.92
C ILE A 237 -48.64 28.26 -20.51
N ILE A 238 -47.87 27.64 -21.39
CA ILE A 238 -47.21 26.35 -21.11
C ILE A 238 -45.82 26.64 -20.52
N LEU A 239 -45.60 26.16 -19.30
CA LEU A 239 -44.35 26.31 -18.55
C LEU A 239 -43.59 24.99 -18.57
N THR A 240 -42.31 24.99 -18.93
CA THR A 240 -41.48 23.76 -18.98
C THR A 240 -40.34 23.80 -17.95
N GLY A 241 -40.18 22.73 -17.18
CA GLY A 241 -39.11 22.55 -16.19
C GLY A 241 -37.72 22.37 -16.82
N VAL A 242 -36.68 22.76 -16.07
CA VAL A 242 -35.25 22.58 -16.41
C VAL A 242 -34.59 21.81 -15.28
N ASN A 243 -33.71 20.85 -15.57
CA ASN A 243 -33.01 20.06 -14.54
C ASN A 243 -31.94 20.91 -13.85
N ASP A 244 -32.02 21.02 -12.53
CA ASP A 244 -31.00 21.65 -11.70
C ASP A 244 -29.98 20.61 -11.22
N ALA A 245 -28.71 21.00 -11.12
CA ALA A 245 -27.69 20.10 -10.58
C ALA A 245 -27.83 19.96 -9.05
N PRO A 246 -27.42 18.81 -8.48
CA PRO A 246 -27.39 18.64 -7.03
C PRO A 246 -26.55 19.73 -6.34
N GLN A 247 -26.84 20.00 -5.07
CA GLN A 247 -26.10 20.97 -4.25
C GLN A 247 -25.49 20.33 -3.00
N VAL A 248 -24.37 20.92 -2.53
CA VAL A 248 -23.73 20.53 -1.27
C VAL A 248 -24.32 21.37 -0.14
N THR A 249 -24.91 20.72 0.87
CA THR A 249 -25.70 21.41 1.91
C THR A 249 -24.86 21.84 3.11
N THR A 250 -23.77 21.13 3.39
CA THR A 250 -22.93 21.33 4.59
C THR A 250 -21.44 21.27 4.26
N MET A 251 -20.62 21.95 5.06
CA MET A 251 -19.16 21.80 4.99
C MET A 251 -18.76 20.45 5.59
N PHE A 252 -17.86 19.74 4.91
CA PHE A 252 -17.33 18.45 5.36
C PHE A 252 -15.96 18.66 6.01
N GLU A 253 -15.68 17.95 7.10
CA GLU A 253 -14.43 18.11 7.86
C GLU A 253 -13.30 17.28 7.24
N ASP A 254 -12.09 17.83 7.28
CA ASP A 254 -10.87 17.10 6.92
C ASP A 254 -10.57 16.05 8.01
N TYR A 255 -10.03 14.91 7.60
CA TYR A 255 -9.69 13.80 8.49
C TYR A 255 -8.18 13.64 8.63
N VAL A 256 -7.74 13.36 9.85
CA VAL A 256 -6.37 12.93 10.15
C VAL A 256 -6.46 11.58 10.85
N ILE A 257 -5.79 10.57 10.30
CA ILE A 257 -5.75 9.23 10.88
C ILE A 257 -4.30 8.74 10.96
N ALA A 258 -3.98 8.02 12.03
CA ALA A 258 -2.70 7.33 12.14
C ALA A 258 -2.69 6.06 11.29
N GLU A 259 -1.53 5.68 10.77
CA GLU A 259 -1.37 4.32 10.24
C GLU A 259 -1.72 3.24 11.27
N GLY A 260 -2.22 2.10 10.78
CA GLY A 260 -2.69 0.98 11.60
C GLY A 260 -4.04 1.18 12.29
N GLU A 261 -4.56 2.42 12.37
CA GLU A 261 -5.88 2.71 12.93
C GLU A 261 -7.01 2.42 11.94
N GLU A 262 -8.16 1.97 12.44
CA GLU A 262 -9.33 1.69 11.61
C GLU A 262 -10.01 3.00 11.20
N PHE A 263 -9.98 3.28 9.89
CA PHE A 263 -10.73 4.37 9.28
C PHE A 263 -12.16 3.91 9.01
N GLY A 264 -13.16 4.69 9.44
CA GLY A 264 -14.54 4.44 9.04
C GLY A 264 -15.48 5.61 9.32
N PHE A 265 -16.27 6.00 8.32
CA PHE A 265 -17.34 6.98 8.47
C PHE A 265 -18.45 6.78 7.43
N GLY A 266 -19.68 7.19 7.75
CA GLY A 266 -20.79 7.21 6.81
C GLY A 266 -21.00 8.59 6.20
N ILE A 267 -21.33 8.66 4.92
CA ILE A 267 -21.73 9.91 4.27
C ILE A 267 -23.08 10.35 4.87
N PRO A 268 -23.19 11.58 5.41
CA PRO A 268 -24.46 12.07 5.94
C PRO A 268 -25.55 12.12 4.86
N ASP A 269 -26.76 11.69 5.20
CA ASP A 269 -27.92 11.64 4.29
C ASP A 269 -28.31 13.02 3.70
N ASP A 270 -27.90 14.11 4.35
CA ASP A 270 -28.18 15.50 3.97
C ASP A 270 -27.01 16.21 3.29
N LEU A 271 -25.88 15.53 3.05
CA LEU A 271 -24.67 16.13 2.48
C LEU A 271 -24.91 16.70 1.08
N PHE A 272 -25.64 15.94 0.25
CA PHE A 272 -26.07 16.35 -1.08
C PHE A 272 -27.60 16.41 -1.13
N TYR A 273 -28.12 17.49 -1.69
CA TYR A 273 -29.55 17.68 -1.89
C TYR A 273 -29.82 18.16 -3.31
N ASP A 274 -30.82 17.58 -3.94
CA ASP A 274 -31.31 18.02 -5.24
C ASP A 274 -32.60 18.80 -5.07
N VAL A 275 -32.67 19.99 -5.68
CA VAL A 275 -33.82 20.87 -5.54
C VAL A 275 -35.07 20.30 -6.22
N ASP A 276 -34.89 19.50 -7.27
CA ASP A 276 -35.96 18.84 -8.03
C ASP A 276 -36.44 17.53 -7.37
N GLY A 277 -35.73 17.06 -6.34
CA GLY A 277 -36.03 15.82 -5.62
C GLY A 277 -35.57 14.56 -6.35
N ASP A 278 -34.66 14.71 -7.32
CA ASP A 278 -34.04 13.62 -8.07
C ASP A 278 -33.27 12.66 -7.15
N SER A 279 -33.25 11.37 -7.52
CA SER A 279 -32.43 10.38 -6.81
C SER A 279 -30.96 10.55 -7.17
N LEU A 280 -30.10 10.61 -6.14
CA LEU A 280 -28.68 10.85 -6.32
C LEU A 280 -27.88 9.55 -6.33
N THR A 281 -26.99 9.43 -7.30
CA THR A 281 -25.92 8.41 -7.29
C THR A 281 -24.64 9.05 -6.78
N ILE A 282 -24.07 8.51 -5.69
CA ILE A 282 -22.82 9.00 -5.12
C ILE A 282 -21.67 8.12 -5.62
N THR A 283 -20.64 8.77 -6.15
CA THR A 283 -19.37 8.13 -6.53
C THR A 283 -18.22 8.79 -5.78
N VAL A 284 -17.19 8.01 -5.44
CA VAL A 284 -16.03 8.52 -4.72
C VAL A 284 -14.74 8.15 -5.44
N THR A 285 -13.90 9.16 -5.68
CA THR A 285 -12.58 9.03 -6.32
C THR A 285 -11.57 9.93 -5.62
N GLN A 286 -10.32 9.90 -6.07
CA GLN A 286 -9.41 11.01 -5.75
C GLN A 286 -9.76 12.24 -6.59
N ALA A 287 -9.38 13.44 -6.12
CA ALA A 287 -9.69 14.71 -6.77
C ALA A 287 -9.03 14.88 -8.15
N ASP A 288 -7.97 14.12 -8.43
CA ASP A 288 -7.33 14.05 -9.76
C ASP A 288 -8.03 13.09 -10.74
N GLY A 289 -9.08 12.39 -10.28
CA GLY A 289 -9.85 11.41 -11.04
C GLY A 289 -9.27 9.99 -10.99
N SER A 290 -8.22 9.74 -10.22
CA SER A 290 -7.70 8.39 -9.99
C SER A 290 -8.57 7.59 -9.02
N ALA A 291 -8.41 6.27 -9.03
CA ALA A 291 -9.08 5.38 -8.08
C ALA A 291 -8.58 5.63 -6.66
N LEU A 292 -9.40 5.31 -5.66
CA LEU A 292 -8.98 5.37 -4.26
C LEU A 292 -7.78 4.44 -4.00
N PRO A 293 -6.91 4.79 -3.03
CA PRO A 293 -5.89 3.87 -2.54
C PRO A 293 -6.49 2.51 -2.16
N SER A 294 -5.74 1.42 -2.33
CA SER A 294 -6.27 0.07 -2.10
C SER A 294 -6.70 -0.22 -0.67
N TRP A 295 -6.22 0.57 0.31
CA TRP A 295 -6.60 0.45 1.71
C TRP A 295 -7.91 1.17 2.04
N LEU A 296 -8.38 2.09 1.18
CA LEU A 296 -9.57 2.91 1.41
C LEU A 296 -10.73 2.45 0.51
N GLU A 297 -11.71 1.81 1.11
CA GLU A 297 -12.89 1.27 0.43
C GLU A 297 -14.10 2.20 0.58
N PHE A 298 -14.98 2.17 -0.42
CA PHE A 298 -16.30 2.82 -0.40
C PHE A 298 -17.37 1.80 -0.75
N ASP A 299 -18.32 1.60 0.17
CA ASP A 299 -19.50 0.77 -0.04
C ASP A 299 -20.65 1.65 -0.55
N GLU A 300 -21.05 1.42 -1.81
CA GLU A 300 -22.11 2.18 -2.49
C GLU A 300 -23.52 1.89 -1.93
N GLU A 301 -23.74 0.73 -1.29
CA GLU A 301 -25.04 0.33 -0.74
C GLU A 301 -25.26 0.95 0.65
N SER A 302 -24.23 0.95 1.50
CA SER A 302 -24.29 1.56 2.84
C SER A 302 -23.81 3.02 2.90
N LEU A 303 -23.26 3.56 1.81
CA LEU A 303 -22.66 4.90 1.73
C LEU A 303 -21.60 5.12 2.83
N THR A 304 -20.78 4.11 3.08
CA THR A 304 -19.74 4.13 4.12
C THR A 304 -18.34 3.98 3.53
N HIS A 305 -17.40 4.70 4.13
CA HIS A 305 -15.98 4.49 3.95
C HIS A 305 -15.43 3.57 5.04
N SER A 306 -14.48 2.72 4.67
CA SER A 306 -13.75 1.87 5.61
C SER A 306 -12.34 1.57 5.11
N GLY A 307 -11.40 1.36 6.02
CA GLY A 307 -10.02 1.01 5.65
C GLY A 307 -9.06 0.96 6.83
N VAL A 308 -7.87 0.39 6.63
CA VAL A 308 -6.76 0.48 7.59
C VAL A 308 -5.50 0.86 6.80
N PRO A 309 -5.00 2.10 6.92
CA PRO A 309 -3.79 2.52 6.23
C PRO A 309 -2.55 1.82 6.80
N SER A 310 -1.59 1.48 5.94
CA SER A 310 -0.28 0.95 6.32
C SER A 310 0.81 2.03 6.28
N SER A 311 2.03 1.71 6.71
CA SER A 311 3.19 2.60 6.60
C SER A 311 3.55 2.99 5.17
N SER A 312 3.14 2.23 4.16
CA SER A 312 3.27 2.65 2.75
C SER A 312 2.23 3.67 2.30
N ASP A 313 1.22 3.95 3.13
CA ASP A 313 0.08 4.82 2.82
C ASP A 313 0.16 6.20 3.49
N ILE A 314 1.27 6.51 4.19
CA ILE A 314 1.52 7.82 4.81
C ILE A 314 1.47 8.92 3.75
N GLY A 315 0.72 9.98 4.03
CA GLY A 315 0.65 11.15 3.16
C GLY A 315 -0.71 11.81 3.13
N HIS A 316 -0.90 12.69 2.14
CA HIS A 316 -2.13 13.44 1.96
C HIS A 316 -2.88 12.96 0.72
N PHE A 317 -4.17 12.67 0.92
CA PHE A 317 -5.11 12.31 -0.12
C PHE A 317 -6.20 13.38 -0.18
N THR A 318 -6.56 13.82 -1.39
CA THR A 318 -7.74 14.66 -1.58
C THR A 318 -8.83 13.77 -2.18
N VAL A 319 -9.83 13.44 -1.36
CA VAL A 319 -10.93 12.55 -1.75
C VAL A 319 -12.08 13.41 -2.27
N ARG A 320 -12.62 13.05 -3.43
CA ARG A 320 -13.74 13.70 -4.09
C ARG A 320 -14.98 12.80 -4.04
N MET A 321 -16.03 13.30 -3.41
CA MET A 321 -17.37 12.74 -3.51
C MET A 321 -18.14 13.48 -4.60
N THR A 322 -18.79 12.77 -5.51
CA THR A 322 -19.60 13.34 -6.59
C THR A 322 -21.00 12.78 -6.56
N ALA A 323 -21.99 13.64 -6.31
CA ALA A 323 -23.39 13.32 -6.46
C ALA A 323 -23.84 13.65 -7.88
N THR A 324 -24.45 12.68 -8.56
CA THR A 324 -25.02 12.84 -9.89
C THR A 324 -26.51 12.54 -9.84
N ASP A 325 -27.32 13.45 -10.38
CA ASP A 325 -28.76 13.25 -10.52
C ASP A 325 -29.08 12.19 -11.61
N THR A 326 -30.38 11.92 -11.81
CA THR A 326 -30.80 10.90 -12.79
C THR A 326 -30.66 11.35 -14.24
N HIS A 327 -30.43 12.64 -14.47
CA HIS A 327 -30.30 13.30 -15.76
C HIS A 327 -28.84 13.60 -16.14
N GLY A 328 -27.90 13.34 -15.23
CA GLY A 328 -26.45 13.42 -15.41
C GLY A 328 -25.81 14.74 -14.97
N ALA A 329 -26.54 15.69 -14.36
CA ALA A 329 -25.91 16.85 -13.75
C ALA A 329 -25.36 16.48 -12.36
N SER A 330 -24.27 17.13 -11.96
CA SER A 330 -23.53 16.70 -10.77
C SER A 330 -22.94 17.86 -9.98
N ALA A 331 -22.76 17.59 -8.68
CA ALA A 331 -21.95 18.40 -7.78
C ALA A 331 -20.90 17.53 -7.09
N SER A 332 -19.76 18.14 -6.80
CA SER A 332 -18.64 17.48 -6.14
C SER A 332 -18.22 18.22 -4.89
N LEU A 333 -17.73 17.47 -3.91
CA LEU A 333 -17.15 17.94 -2.67
C LEU A 333 -15.82 17.23 -2.46
N ASP A 334 -14.77 18.02 -2.21
CA ASP A 334 -13.44 17.52 -1.88
C ASP A 334 -13.17 17.70 -0.39
N PHE A 335 -12.56 16.71 0.25
CA PHE A 335 -12.00 16.81 1.60
C PHE A 335 -10.59 16.22 1.64
N ASN A 336 -9.80 16.67 2.61
CA ASN A 336 -8.45 16.16 2.81
C ASN A 336 -8.45 15.02 3.83
N LEU A 337 -7.76 13.94 3.49
CA LEU A 337 -7.45 12.83 4.37
C LEU A 337 -5.93 12.76 4.52
N GLU A 338 -5.44 13.00 5.72
CA GLU A 338 -4.03 12.87 6.07
C GLU A 338 -3.82 11.57 6.84
N VAL A 339 -2.98 10.70 6.30
CA VAL A 339 -2.45 9.53 7.02
C VAL A 339 -1.13 9.97 7.65
N VAL A 340 -1.10 10.02 8.98
CA VAL A 340 0.10 10.38 9.74
C VAL A 340 0.85 9.13 10.16
N ASN A 341 2.17 9.23 10.10
CA ASN A 341 3.04 8.18 10.59
C ASN A 341 2.92 8.06 12.12
N VAL A 342 2.91 6.83 12.63
CA VAL A 342 3.11 6.52 14.05
C VAL A 342 4.32 5.61 14.12
N ASN A 343 5.26 5.95 14.98
CA ASN A 343 6.51 5.23 15.07
C ASN A 343 6.30 3.74 15.37
N ASP A 344 6.88 2.88 14.55
CA ASP A 344 6.97 1.44 14.72
C ASP A 344 8.32 1.08 15.36
N ALA A 345 8.33 0.14 16.29
CA ALA A 345 9.60 -0.33 16.85
C ALA A 345 10.39 -1.14 15.80
N PRO A 346 11.74 -1.05 15.80
CA PRO A 346 12.56 -1.83 14.87
C PRO A 346 12.37 -3.33 15.09
N THR A 347 12.69 -4.13 14.07
CA THR A 347 12.60 -5.60 14.11
C THR A 347 13.91 -6.25 13.67
N THR A 348 14.17 -7.46 14.17
CA THR A 348 15.32 -8.28 13.77
C THR A 348 15.02 -9.05 12.48
N ALA A 349 15.94 -8.99 11.51
CA ALA A 349 15.76 -9.62 10.20
C ALA A 349 16.83 -10.68 9.86
N GLY A 350 18.00 -10.63 10.52
CA GLY A 350 19.12 -11.56 10.31
C GLY A 350 19.58 -12.29 11.58
N THR A 351 20.54 -13.20 11.41
CA THR A 351 21.23 -13.91 12.51
C THR A 351 22.72 -13.58 12.50
N LEU A 352 23.34 -13.57 13.68
CA LEU A 352 24.78 -13.41 13.85
C LEU A 352 25.40 -14.75 14.20
N GLU A 353 26.52 -15.08 13.56
CA GLU A 353 27.28 -16.29 13.87
C GLU A 353 28.22 -16.05 15.04
N ASN A 354 28.44 -17.09 15.84
CA ASN A 354 29.42 -17.04 16.92
C ASN A 354 30.84 -16.91 16.34
N ALA A 355 31.72 -16.24 17.08
CA ALA A 355 33.11 -16.03 16.68
C ALA A 355 34.09 -16.44 17.79
N SER A 356 35.34 -16.67 17.42
CA SER A 356 36.44 -16.91 18.34
C SER A 356 37.66 -16.05 18.00
N VAL A 357 38.48 -15.76 19.00
CA VAL A 357 39.75 -15.03 18.88
C VAL A 357 40.69 -15.48 19.99
N ASN A 358 41.98 -15.57 19.70
CA ASN A 358 43.01 -15.90 20.68
C ASN A 358 43.37 -14.67 21.53
N GLU A 359 43.76 -14.86 22.80
CA GLU A 359 44.35 -13.77 23.59
C GLU A 359 45.57 -13.17 22.89
N GLY A 360 45.68 -11.83 22.89
CA GLY A 360 46.76 -11.09 22.22
C GLY A 360 46.50 -10.76 20.75
N ASP A 361 45.58 -11.46 20.10
CA ASP A 361 45.17 -11.19 18.72
C ASP A 361 44.10 -10.10 18.61
N THR A 362 43.72 -9.74 17.39
CA THR A 362 42.62 -8.80 17.14
C THR A 362 41.66 -9.35 16.09
N LEU A 363 40.41 -9.50 16.50
CA LEU A 363 39.29 -9.86 15.64
C LEU A 363 38.52 -8.59 15.25
N THR A 364 38.10 -8.51 13.98
CA THR A 364 37.22 -7.44 13.49
C THR A 364 36.01 -8.07 12.82
N LEU A 365 34.82 -7.77 13.33
CA LEU A 365 33.53 -8.22 12.80
C LEU A 365 32.75 -7.02 12.29
N THR A 366 32.20 -7.12 11.08
CA THR A 366 31.27 -6.11 10.56
C THR A 366 29.86 -6.68 10.59
N LEU A 367 28.97 -6.01 11.29
CA LEU A 367 27.56 -6.39 11.37
C LEU A 367 26.91 -6.31 9.98
N PRO A 368 26.07 -7.28 9.59
CA PRO A 368 25.30 -7.21 8.35
C PRO A 368 24.44 -5.94 8.31
N ALA A 369 24.41 -5.27 7.15
CA ALA A 369 23.66 -4.03 6.98
C ALA A 369 22.14 -4.21 7.06
N ASP A 370 21.65 -5.44 6.88
CA ASP A 370 20.26 -5.87 6.92
C ASP A 370 19.91 -6.60 8.23
N LEU A 371 20.75 -6.50 9.27
CA LEU A 371 20.53 -7.17 10.55
C LEU A 371 19.22 -6.72 11.24
N PHE A 372 18.91 -5.43 11.13
CA PHE A 372 17.68 -4.81 11.65
C PHE A 372 16.92 -4.09 10.55
N HIS A 373 15.59 -4.06 10.68
CA HIS A 373 14.70 -3.37 9.77
C HIS A 373 13.68 -2.54 10.54
N ASP A 374 13.43 -1.33 10.07
CA ASP A 374 12.40 -0.43 10.58
C ASP A 374 11.41 -0.09 9.47
N SER A 375 10.11 -0.15 9.76
CA SER A 375 9.05 0.19 8.80
C SER A 375 8.91 1.69 8.59
N ASP A 376 9.42 2.52 9.51
CA ASP A 376 9.35 3.97 9.43
C ASP A 376 10.23 4.52 8.30
N ALA A 377 9.57 5.10 7.29
CA ALA A 377 10.24 5.59 6.10
C ALA A 377 11.22 6.74 6.41
N GLY A 378 12.51 6.45 6.29
CA GLY A 378 13.59 7.43 6.48
C GLY A 378 14.18 7.45 7.89
N ASP A 379 13.75 6.54 8.76
CA ASP A 379 14.31 6.42 10.09
C ASP A 379 15.75 5.86 10.06
N GLN A 380 16.59 6.39 10.96
CA GLN A 380 17.99 5.99 11.06
C GLN A 380 18.23 5.31 12.40
N LEU A 381 18.46 4.00 12.34
CA LEU A 381 18.72 3.21 13.53
C LEU A 381 20.09 3.55 14.13
N SER A 382 20.11 3.83 15.42
CA SER A 382 21.33 3.90 16.21
C SER A 382 21.67 2.52 16.75
N LEU A 383 22.91 2.08 16.53
CA LEU A 383 23.39 0.80 17.02
C LEU A 383 24.24 0.97 18.29
N SER A 384 24.08 0.05 19.23
CA SER A 384 24.94 -0.10 20.40
C SER A 384 25.15 -1.58 20.73
N VAL A 385 26.14 -1.87 21.57
CA VAL A 385 26.45 -3.22 22.04
C VAL A 385 26.58 -3.25 23.56
N SER A 386 26.14 -4.35 24.17
CA SER A 386 26.19 -4.60 25.61
C SER A 386 26.38 -6.09 25.90
N ASP A 387 26.56 -6.44 27.18
CA ASP A 387 26.40 -7.83 27.64
C ASP A 387 24.91 -8.24 27.73
N ASP A 388 24.67 -9.50 28.13
CA ASP A 388 23.35 -10.12 28.35
C ASP A 388 22.50 -9.42 29.44
N ASN A 389 23.16 -8.66 30.32
CA ASN A 389 22.56 -7.91 31.41
C ASN A 389 22.40 -6.42 31.07
N GLY A 390 22.79 -5.98 29.87
CA GLY A 390 22.72 -4.60 29.41
C GLY A 390 23.84 -3.68 29.94
N ASN A 391 24.92 -4.24 30.49
CA ASN A 391 26.10 -3.47 30.90
C ASN A 391 27.07 -3.26 29.74
N GLU A 392 27.99 -2.30 29.90
CA GLU A 392 29.07 -2.10 28.95
C GLU A 392 29.97 -3.34 28.86
N LEU A 393 30.31 -3.73 27.64
CA LEU A 393 31.28 -4.79 27.39
C LEU A 393 32.67 -4.42 27.94
N PRO A 394 33.53 -5.41 28.24
CA PRO A 394 34.90 -5.16 28.65
C PRO A 394 35.66 -4.24 27.68
N SER A 395 36.62 -3.47 28.19
CA SER A 395 37.30 -2.41 27.42
C SER A 395 38.10 -2.87 26.20
N PHE A 396 38.33 -4.17 26.05
CA PHE A 396 38.96 -4.76 24.88
C PHE A 396 37.96 -5.01 23.72
N PHE A 397 36.66 -4.80 23.94
CA PHE A 397 35.66 -4.63 22.89
C PHE A 397 35.54 -3.15 22.54
N ALA A 398 35.59 -2.84 21.24
CA ALA A 398 35.38 -1.51 20.71
C ALA A 398 34.36 -1.56 19.57
N PHE A 399 33.27 -0.81 19.68
CA PHE A 399 32.21 -0.76 18.66
C PHE A 399 32.15 0.62 18.01
N ASP A 400 32.22 0.65 16.69
CA ASP A 400 31.96 1.85 15.88
C ASP A 400 30.56 1.76 15.26
N ALA A 401 29.61 2.45 15.89
CA ALA A 401 28.22 2.50 15.46
C ALA A 401 28.02 3.10 14.06
N ASN A 402 28.96 3.89 13.53
CA ASN A 402 28.83 4.47 12.18
C ASN A 402 29.12 3.45 11.08
N THR A 403 30.01 2.51 11.37
CA THR A 403 30.44 1.48 10.42
C THR A 403 29.83 0.11 10.72
N GLY A 404 29.20 -0.05 11.89
CA GLY A 404 28.72 -1.34 12.37
C GLY A 404 29.85 -2.32 12.66
N THR A 405 31.05 -1.81 12.96
CA THR A 405 32.24 -2.64 13.16
C THR A 405 32.51 -2.86 14.64
N LEU A 406 32.60 -4.12 15.05
CA LEU A 406 33.06 -4.54 16.37
C LEU A 406 34.50 -5.04 16.26
N THR A 407 35.40 -4.40 16.99
CA THR A 407 36.79 -4.83 17.15
C THR A 407 36.97 -5.44 18.54
N VAL A 408 37.58 -6.61 18.60
CA VAL A 408 37.88 -7.34 19.83
C VAL A 408 39.40 -7.53 19.90
N SER A 409 40.06 -6.93 20.89
CA SER A 409 41.51 -6.99 21.09
C SER A 409 41.84 -7.45 22.52
N PRO A 410 41.54 -8.71 22.88
CA PRO A 410 41.68 -9.21 24.24
C PRO A 410 43.14 -9.25 24.67
N GLY A 411 43.42 -8.88 25.92
CA GLY A 411 44.72 -9.12 26.55
C GLY A 411 44.76 -10.50 27.21
N PHE A 412 45.94 -10.92 27.68
CA PHE A 412 46.23 -12.22 28.31
C PHE A 412 45.60 -12.44 29.71
N SER A 413 44.40 -11.95 29.95
CA SER A 413 43.63 -12.16 31.18
C SER A 413 42.13 -12.08 30.91
N SER A 414 41.76 -12.29 29.65
CA SER A 414 40.45 -12.04 29.09
C SER A 414 39.83 -13.32 28.54
N SER A 415 40.38 -14.50 28.84
CA SER A 415 39.85 -15.78 28.40
C SER A 415 38.44 -16.04 28.92
N GLY A 416 37.65 -16.72 28.09
CA GLY A 416 36.25 -17.05 28.37
C GLY A 416 35.30 -16.64 27.25
N THR A 417 34.02 -16.97 27.43
CA THR A 417 32.95 -16.65 26.47
C THR A 417 32.22 -15.39 26.89
N TYR A 418 32.11 -14.44 25.96
CA TYR A 418 31.39 -13.18 26.13
C TYR A 418 30.17 -13.17 25.22
N GLU A 419 28.99 -13.02 25.82
CA GLU A 419 27.77 -12.80 25.07
C GLU A 419 27.69 -11.32 24.68
N VAL A 420 27.51 -11.06 23.39
CA VAL A 420 27.42 -9.72 22.82
C VAL A 420 26.01 -9.51 22.32
N LEU A 421 25.29 -8.59 22.96
CA LEU A 421 23.95 -8.16 22.58
C LEU A 421 24.04 -6.88 21.76
N VAL A 422 23.56 -6.93 20.52
CA VAL A 422 23.45 -5.76 19.65
C VAL A 422 22.05 -5.17 19.78
N THR A 423 21.98 -3.87 20.06
CA THR A 423 20.72 -3.11 20.16
C THR A 423 20.60 -2.15 18.99
N ALA A 424 19.49 -2.21 18.28
CA ALA A 424 19.05 -1.14 17.39
C ALA A 424 18.00 -0.30 18.10
N THR A 425 18.15 1.03 18.04
CA THR A 425 17.22 2.01 18.61
C THR A 425 16.75 2.95 17.51
N ASP A 426 15.43 3.14 17.39
CA ASP A 426 14.84 4.10 16.47
C ASP A 426 14.95 5.56 16.97
N LEU A 427 14.39 6.51 16.22
CA LEU A 427 14.49 7.93 16.55
C LEU A 427 13.72 8.33 17.83
N VAL A 428 12.70 7.56 18.22
CA VAL A 428 11.88 7.85 19.41
C VAL A 428 12.29 7.05 20.64
N GLY A 429 13.17 6.07 20.48
CA GLY A 429 13.80 5.29 21.53
C GLY A 429 13.28 3.86 21.71
N GLU A 430 12.43 3.33 20.83
CA GLU A 430 12.06 1.90 20.87
C GLU A 430 13.19 1.04 20.29
N THR A 431 13.27 -0.22 20.72
CA THR A 431 14.46 -1.04 20.47
C THR A 431 14.19 -2.47 20.00
N ALA A 432 15.16 -2.99 19.24
CA ALA A 432 15.26 -4.39 18.83
C ALA A 432 16.64 -4.94 19.22
N LEU A 433 16.69 -6.22 19.59
CA LEU A 433 17.89 -6.85 20.16
C LEU A 433 18.17 -8.20 19.48
N THR A 434 19.44 -8.48 19.22
CA THR A 434 19.93 -9.81 18.81
C THR A 434 21.32 -10.06 19.37
N GLY A 435 21.67 -11.31 19.68
CA GLY A 435 22.93 -11.65 20.33
C GLY A 435 23.72 -12.75 19.63
N PHE A 436 25.00 -12.83 19.95
CA PHE A 436 25.93 -13.89 19.55
C PHE A 436 27.06 -14.01 20.58
N ASN A 437 27.82 -15.10 20.53
CA ASN A 437 28.93 -15.34 21.44
C ASN A 437 30.27 -15.05 20.76
N VAL A 438 31.17 -14.41 21.52
CA VAL A 438 32.60 -14.31 21.20
C VAL A 438 33.38 -15.09 22.24
N SER A 439 34.07 -16.15 21.80
CA SER A 439 34.94 -16.95 22.68
C SER A 439 36.38 -16.45 22.57
N VAL A 440 36.95 -16.01 23.69
CA VAL A 440 38.36 -15.66 23.80
C VAL A 440 39.13 -16.89 24.29
N LEU A 441 39.97 -17.44 23.42
CA LEU A 441 40.76 -18.64 23.68
C LEU A 441 42.03 -18.25 24.44
N ASP A 442 42.34 -18.98 25.52
CA ASP A 442 43.46 -18.71 26.42
C ASP A 442 44.76 -19.22 25.80
N THR A 443 45.69 -18.31 25.48
CA THR A 443 47.01 -18.65 24.92
C THR A 443 48.14 -18.56 25.96
N ARG A 444 47.80 -18.49 27.24
CA ARG A 444 48.81 -18.40 28.29
C ARG A 444 49.34 -19.78 28.64
N LEU A 445 50.66 -19.89 28.51
CA LEU A 445 51.49 -20.86 29.21
C LEU A 445 51.26 -20.79 30.73
N ASN A 446 50.43 -21.68 31.24
CA ASN A 446 50.20 -21.91 32.66
C ASN A 446 51.32 -22.79 33.21
N ILE A 447 52.29 -22.17 33.87
CA ILE A 447 53.41 -22.89 34.48
C ILE A 447 53.08 -23.18 35.94
N HIS A 448 52.85 -24.46 36.24
CA HIS A 448 52.64 -24.93 37.60
C HIS A 448 53.91 -25.63 38.10
N VAL A 449 54.66 -24.97 38.99
CA VAL A 449 55.80 -25.62 39.67
C VAL A 449 55.37 -26.10 41.03
N THR A 450 55.43 -27.41 41.26
CA THR A 450 55.25 -28.02 42.58
C THR A 450 56.54 -28.69 43.01
N GLY A 451 57.24 -28.06 43.96
CA GLY A 451 58.44 -28.63 44.59
C GLY A 451 58.72 -27.95 45.93
N HIS A 452 59.01 -28.74 46.96
CA HIS A 452 59.42 -28.27 48.28
C HIS A 452 60.93 -28.42 48.38
N ALA A 453 61.66 -27.29 48.38
CA ALA A 453 63.08 -27.30 48.76
C ALA A 453 63.19 -27.64 50.26
N ASP A 454 64.06 -28.58 50.60
CA ASP A 454 64.36 -29.00 51.95
C ASP A 454 65.17 -27.89 52.69
N ASP A 455 64.73 -27.59 53.91
CA ASP A 455 65.44 -26.94 55.00
C ASP A 455 66.27 -25.63 54.79
N SER A 456 66.06 -24.83 53.75
CA SER A 456 66.54 -23.44 53.70
C SER A 456 65.41 -22.42 53.55
N ASN A 457 65.45 -21.32 54.32
CA ASN A 457 64.47 -20.21 54.26
C ASN A 457 64.53 -19.41 52.93
N GLU A 458 64.71 -20.07 51.78
CA GLU A 458 64.75 -19.46 50.46
C GLU A 458 63.46 -19.79 49.71
N GLU A 459 62.67 -18.76 49.36
CA GLU A 459 61.50 -18.91 48.49
C GLU A 459 61.96 -18.82 47.02
N TRP A 460 61.73 -19.88 46.25
CA TRP A 460 61.97 -19.91 44.82
C TRP A 460 60.63 -19.82 44.07
N SER A 461 60.56 -18.99 43.03
CA SER A 461 59.36 -18.85 42.19
C SER A 461 59.73 -18.79 40.71
N LEU A 462 58.98 -19.53 39.90
CA LEU A 462 59.07 -19.54 38.44
C LEU A 462 57.89 -18.74 37.88
N PHE A 463 58.11 -17.77 37.01
CA PHE A 463 57.04 -17.05 36.30
C PHE A 463 57.42 -16.76 34.86
N ALA A 464 56.44 -16.70 33.96
CA ALA A 464 56.63 -16.16 32.62
C ALA A 464 56.42 -14.64 32.64
N ASP A 465 57.27 -13.87 31.96
CA ASP A 465 57.06 -12.43 31.78
C ASP A 465 56.05 -12.11 30.66
N GLU A 466 55.76 -10.81 30.44
CA GLU A 466 54.83 -10.36 29.39
C GLU A 466 55.25 -10.75 27.95
N SER A 467 56.44 -11.32 27.78
CA SER A 467 56.98 -11.82 26.51
C SER A 467 57.02 -13.34 26.39
N GLY A 468 56.52 -14.08 27.39
CA GLY A 468 56.54 -15.54 27.43
C GLY A 468 57.89 -16.14 27.82
N LEU A 469 58.85 -15.31 28.25
CA LEU A 469 60.15 -15.78 28.74
C LEU A 469 60.04 -16.26 30.18
N LEU A 470 60.67 -17.40 30.47
CA LEU A 470 60.64 -18.03 31.78
C LEU A 470 61.69 -17.41 32.74
N HIS A 471 61.24 -16.89 33.88
CA HIS A 471 62.06 -16.30 34.94
C HIS A 471 62.07 -17.18 36.18
N ILE A 472 63.26 -17.58 36.63
CA ILE A 472 63.48 -18.13 37.97
C ILE A 472 63.86 -16.99 38.90
N THR A 473 63.10 -16.82 39.98
CA THR A 473 63.43 -15.88 41.05
C THR A 473 63.78 -16.60 42.33
N ARG A 474 64.84 -16.11 42.98
CA ARG A 474 65.22 -16.50 44.34
C ARG A 474 64.97 -15.34 45.29
N ASN A 475 64.10 -15.52 46.28
CA ASN A 475 63.70 -14.50 47.24
C ASN A 475 63.26 -13.18 46.55
N GLY A 476 62.58 -13.29 45.41
CA GLY A 476 62.08 -12.14 44.63
C GLY A 476 63.12 -11.41 43.77
N VAL A 477 64.28 -12.02 43.48
CA VAL A 477 65.30 -11.48 42.57
C VAL A 477 65.49 -12.43 41.39
N ASP A 478 65.44 -11.90 40.16
CA ASP A 478 65.74 -12.66 38.93
C ASP A 478 67.15 -13.23 38.97
N GLU A 479 67.27 -14.55 38.91
CA GLU A 479 68.56 -15.21 38.70
C GLU A 479 68.77 -15.40 37.19
N ILE A 480 69.66 -14.58 36.60
CA ILE A 480 70.02 -14.60 35.18
C ILE A 480 71.18 -15.60 34.92
N THR A 481 71.48 -16.46 35.89
CA THR A 481 72.55 -17.45 35.83
C THR A 481 71.98 -18.85 36.05
N PRO A 482 72.49 -19.89 35.38
CA PRO A 482 72.02 -21.26 35.58
C PRO A 482 72.13 -21.64 37.06
N VAL A 483 71.00 -22.01 37.66
CA VAL A 483 70.90 -22.49 39.03
C VAL A 483 70.88 -24.02 38.94
N SER A 484 71.71 -24.74 39.71
CA SER A 484 71.46 -26.18 39.86
C SER A 484 70.26 -26.35 40.77
N LEU A 485 69.22 -27.01 40.25
CA LEU A 485 67.96 -27.21 40.93
C LEU A 485 68.02 -28.56 41.64
N ASP A 486 68.87 -28.64 42.66
CA ASP A 486 69.18 -29.90 43.36
C ASP A 486 67.95 -30.52 44.08
N GLU A 487 66.79 -29.84 44.12
CA GLU A 487 65.59 -30.28 44.86
C GLU A 487 64.25 -29.84 44.22
N VAL A 488 64.16 -29.71 42.89
CA VAL A 488 62.84 -29.52 42.22
C VAL A 488 62.29 -30.88 41.78
N PHE A 489 61.24 -31.33 42.47
CA PHE A 489 60.64 -32.65 42.25
C PHE A 489 59.71 -32.73 41.03
N SER A 490 59.18 -31.62 40.49
CA SER A 490 58.42 -31.62 39.23
C SER A 490 58.21 -30.20 38.71
N VAL A 491 58.26 -30.03 37.38
CA VAL A 491 57.81 -28.80 36.69
C VAL A 491 56.70 -29.22 35.74
N THR A 492 55.53 -28.59 35.83
CA THR A 492 54.44 -28.78 34.86
C THR A 492 54.28 -27.52 34.01
N LEU A 493 54.40 -27.67 32.69
CA LEU A 493 54.09 -26.65 31.69
C LEU A 493 52.75 -27.03 31.05
N ASP A 494 51.76 -26.15 31.07
CA ASP A 494 50.47 -26.35 30.42
C ASP A 494 50.26 -25.19 29.45
N THR A 495 50.30 -25.42 28.13
CA THR A 495 50.33 -24.32 27.15
C THR A 495 48.95 -23.77 26.81
N GLY A 496 47.88 -24.56 27.01
CA GLY A 496 46.50 -24.10 26.95
C GLY A 496 45.79 -24.50 25.66
N ASP A 497 44.91 -23.62 25.15
CA ASP A 497 44.21 -23.84 23.87
C ASP A 497 44.83 -22.91 22.80
N GLY A 498 45.31 -23.46 21.70
CA GLY A 498 45.90 -22.76 20.56
C GLY A 498 47.13 -23.50 20.02
N ASN A 499 47.69 -23.03 18.89
CA ASN A 499 48.95 -23.59 18.38
C ASN A 499 50.15 -23.01 19.15
N ASP A 500 50.79 -23.84 19.96
CA ASP A 500 51.84 -23.48 20.89
C ASP A 500 53.23 -23.98 20.46
N THR A 501 54.27 -23.34 20.98
CA THR A 501 55.67 -23.78 20.74
C THR A 501 56.48 -23.68 22.03
N VAL A 502 56.98 -24.82 22.50
CA VAL A 502 57.84 -24.96 23.67
C VAL A 502 59.25 -25.35 23.22
N GLU A 503 60.20 -24.41 23.31
CA GLU A 503 61.63 -24.67 23.03
C GLU A 503 62.44 -24.60 24.34
N LEU A 504 63.01 -25.72 24.78
CA LEU A 504 63.77 -25.81 26.03
C LEU A 504 65.27 -25.62 25.76
N ALA A 505 65.71 -24.36 25.68
CA ALA A 505 67.05 -23.99 25.19
C ALA A 505 68.18 -23.94 26.26
N ALA A 506 67.92 -24.31 27.52
CA ALA A 506 68.92 -24.29 28.59
C ALA A 506 69.20 -25.72 29.06
N SER A 507 70.47 -26.02 29.38
CA SER A 507 70.77 -27.21 30.20
C SER A 507 70.17 -26.95 31.58
N LEU A 508 68.91 -27.35 31.75
CA LEU A 508 68.40 -27.69 33.06
C LEU A 508 69.21 -28.91 33.46
N ASN A 509 70.27 -28.68 34.23
CA ASN A 509 70.95 -29.77 34.90
C ASN A 509 69.96 -30.26 35.96
N GLY A 510 69.22 -31.31 35.63
CA GLY A 510 68.50 -32.11 36.61
C GLY A 510 69.48 -32.76 37.58
N VAL A 511 68.96 -33.10 38.75
CA VAL A 511 69.67 -33.66 39.91
C VAL A 511 70.50 -34.88 39.49
N GLU A 512 71.82 -34.75 39.42
CA GLU A 512 72.67 -35.93 39.50
C GLU A 512 72.47 -36.48 40.92
N ASP A 513 71.88 -37.68 41.03
CA ASP A 513 71.96 -38.50 42.23
C ASP A 513 73.46 -38.69 42.53
N GLU A 514 73.99 -37.84 43.41
CA GLU A 514 75.35 -37.91 43.91
C GLU A 514 75.46 -39.12 44.84
N ASN A 515 75.40 -40.32 44.24
CA ASN A 515 75.98 -41.57 44.70
C ASN A 515 76.12 -41.61 46.22
N ASP A 516 74.98 -41.62 46.92
CA ASP A 516 75.01 -41.74 48.36
C ASP A 516 75.47 -43.17 48.71
N GLY A 517 76.60 -43.22 49.40
CA GLY A 517 77.31 -44.46 49.66
C GLY A 517 76.71 -45.28 50.80
N ASP A 518 75.42 -45.12 51.12
CA ASP A 518 74.74 -45.79 52.24
C ASP A 518 73.23 -45.50 52.14
N ASP A 519 72.44 -46.37 51.51
CA ASP A 519 71.41 -47.16 52.21
C ASP A 519 70.54 -47.99 51.24
N GLU A 520 70.50 -49.30 51.50
CA GLU A 520 69.49 -50.22 50.95
C GLU A 520 68.10 -49.84 51.53
N GLU A 521 67.41 -48.87 50.91
CA GLU A 521 65.94 -48.66 50.88
C GLU A 521 65.64 -47.18 50.61
N HIS A 522 65.75 -46.73 49.36
CA HIS A 522 64.89 -45.64 48.87
C HIS A 522 64.06 -46.19 47.71
N ASP A 523 62.79 -46.39 48.04
CA ASP A 523 61.67 -46.83 47.21
C ASP A 523 61.42 -45.77 46.14
N ASN A 524 61.49 -46.15 44.85
CA ASN A 524 60.98 -45.45 43.66
C ASN A 524 60.95 -43.91 43.76
N ASP A 525 62.08 -43.23 43.60
CA ASP A 525 62.08 -41.80 43.28
C ASP A 525 61.81 -41.63 41.77
N ASP A 526 60.65 -42.14 41.33
CA ASP A 526 60.14 -42.11 39.96
C ASP A 526 59.47 -40.78 39.58
N GLY A 527 59.61 -39.76 40.43
CA GLY A 527 58.89 -38.50 40.33
C GLY A 527 59.67 -37.31 39.75
N SER A 528 61.00 -37.39 39.64
CA SER A 528 61.82 -36.28 39.13
C SER A 528 61.75 -36.18 37.60
N GLY A 529 60.67 -35.58 37.08
CA GLY A 529 60.46 -35.38 35.65
C GLY A 529 59.91 -33.98 35.33
N LEU A 530 60.18 -33.51 34.12
CA LEU A 530 59.49 -32.35 33.53
C LEU A 530 58.22 -32.87 32.83
N PHE A 531 57.07 -32.33 33.21
CA PHE A 531 55.79 -32.63 32.58
C PHE A 531 55.38 -31.45 31.68
N ILE A 532 55.06 -31.73 30.43
CA ILE A 532 54.63 -30.73 29.45
C ILE A 532 53.29 -31.20 28.88
N ASN A 533 52.27 -30.38 28.99
CA ASN A 533 50.96 -30.56 28.38
C ASN A 533 50.76 -29.44 27.35
N LEU A 534 50.62 -29.77 26.07
CA LEU A 534 50.47 -28.80 24.99
C LEU A 534 48.99 -28.42 24.76
N GLY A 535 48.06 -29.33 25.04
CA GLY A 535 46.64 -29.00 25.12
C GLY A 535 45.93 -29.14 23.78
N ALA A 536 45.39 -28.07 23.22
CA ALA A 536 44.60 -28.16 21.98
C ALA A 536 45.11 -27.21 20.90
N GLY A 537 45.63 -27.71 19.80
CA GLY A 537 46.18 -26.96 18.67
C GLY A 537 47.18 -27.80 17.89
N ASP A 538 47.69 -27.29 16.77
CA ASP A 538 48.88 -27.92 16.18
C ASP A 538 50.13 -27.39 16.91
N ASP A 539 50.67 -28.17 17.83
CA ASP A 539 51.69 -27.74 18.79
C ASP A 539 53.10 -28.26 18.47
N SER A 540 54.11 -27.66 19.10
CA SER A 540 55.48 -28.12 18.97
C SER A 540 56.26 -28.06 20.28
N ALA A 541 56.90 -29.17 20.65
CA ALA A 541 57.81 -29.24 21.79
C ALA A 541 59.17 -29.82 21.38
N ASP A 542 60.26 -29.13 21.73
CA ASP A 542 61.63 -29.61 21.51
C ASP A 542 62.39 -29.71 22.84
N ALA A 543 62.54 -30.95 23.31
CA ALA A 543 63.29 -31.34 24.50
C ALA A 543 64.66 -31.99 24.17
N SER A 544 65.14 -31.90 22.93
CA SER A 544 66.36 -32.58 22.45
C SER A 544 67.67 -32.21 23.16
N LEU A 545 67.67 -31.12 23.94
CA LEU A 545 68.82 -30.66 24.72
C LEU A 545 68.73 -31.03 26.20
N LEU A 546 67.64 -31.69 26.62
CA LEU A 546 67.49 -32.20 27.97
C LEU A 546 68.35 -33.45 28.17
N ILE A 547 68.80 -33.62 29.42
CA ILE A 547 69.66 -34.71 29.89
C ILE A 547 69.02 -35.41 31.09
N PHE A 548 67.69 -35.48 31.08
CA PHE A 548 66.85 -36.14 32.07
C PHE A 548 65.49 -36.44 31.43
N SER A 549 64.74 -37.36 32.05
CA SER A 549 63.43 -37.82 31.60
C SER A 549 62.39 -36.70 31.51
N VAL A 550 61.66 -36.63 30.39
CA VAL A 550 60.52 -35.76 30.16
C VAL A 550 59.24 -36.56 29.89
N VAL A 551 58.12 -36.02 30.34
CA VAL A 551 56.78 -36.47 29.98
C VAL A 551 56.11 -35.36 29.16
N ILE A 552 55.77 -35.63 27.89
CA ILE A 552 55.13 -34.66 26.99
C ILE A 552 53.80 -35.23 26.48
N THR A 553 52.74 -34.46 26.58
CA THR A 553 51.41 -34.76 26.03
C THR A 553 51.04 -33.67 25.03
N GLY A 554 50.77 -34.05 23.78
CA GLY A 554 50.35 -33.20 22.67
C GLY A 554 48.92 -32.71 22.87
N GLY A 555 47.96 -33.61 22.73
CA GLY A 555 46.54 -33.34 22.99
C GLY A 555 45.73 -33.34 21.69
N GLU A 556 44.86 -32.35 21.47
CA GLU A 556 44.10 -32.29 20.20
C GLU A 556 44.85 -31.48 19.14
N GLY A 557 45.16 -32.02 17.97
CA GLY A 557 45.77 -31.31 16.83
C GLY A 557 46.96 -32.06 16.26
N ASN A 558 47.65 -31.52 15.26
CA ASN A 558 48.80 -32.21 14.64
C ASN A 558 50.10 -31.71 15.29
N ASP A 559 50.65 -32.51 16.20
CA ASP A 559 51.73 -32.10 17.08
C ASP A 559 53.11 -32.53 16.58
N PHE A 560 54.13 -31.77 16.96
CA PHE A 560 55.53 -32.07 16.68
C PHE A 560 56.34 -32.09 17.97
N ILE A 561 56.59 -33.29 18.50
CA ILE A 561 57.23 -33.53 19.79
C ILE A 561 58.58 -34.20 19.59
N ILE A 562 59.64 -33.62 20.18
CA ILE A 562 60.98 -34.20 20.25
C ILE A 562 61.38 -34.37 21.72
N GLY A 563 61.69 -35.59 22.13
CA GLY A 563 62.28 -35.96 23.43
C GLY A 563 63.80 -35.72 23.46
N GLY A 564 64.44 -36.21 24.52
CA GLY A 564 65.85 -36.01 24.88
C GLY A 564 66.74 -37.23 24.65
N SER A 565 67.75 -37.39 25.50
CA SER A 565 68.71 -38.50 25.46
C SER A 565 68.55 -39.52 26.60
N ASP A 566 67.53 -39.34 27.43
CA ASP A 566 67.20 -40.17 28.59
C ASP A 566 65.77 -40.72 28.43
N PRO A 567 65.36 -41.75 29.20
CA PRO A 567 64.05 -42.37 29.05
C PRO A 567 62.88 -41.39 29.16
N ASP A 568 62.11 -41.23 28.10
CA ASP A 568 61.02 -40.26 27.99
C ASP A 568 59.64 -40.92 27.85
N THR A 569 58.59 -40.16 28.13
CA THR A 569 57.20 -40.56 27.84
C THR A 569 56.53 -39.50 26.98
N LEU A 570 56.20 -39.83 25.74
CA LEU A 570 55.58 -38.94 24.78
C LEU A 570 54.19 -39.45 24.38
N SER A 571 53.19 -38.57 24.31
CA SER A 571 51.82 -38.88 23.84
C SER A 571 51.38 -37.83 22.83
N GLY A 572 50.87 -38.23 21.67
CA GLY A 572 50.28 -37.34 20.64
C GLY A 572 48.82 -37.04 20.94
N ASP A 573 48.08 -38.05 21.40
CA ASP A 573 46.64 -38.04 21.68
C ASP A 573 45.76 -38.02 20.42
N ALA A 574 45.32 -36.88 19.89
CA ALA A 574 44.37 -36.87 18.77
C ALA A 574 44.81 -35.93 17.65
N GLY A 575 45.17 -36.47 16.50
CA GLY A 575 45.58 -35.73 15.30
C GLY A 575 46.60 -36.52 14.50
N ASN A 576 47.34 -35.88 13.58
CA ASN A 576 48.41 -36.58 12.85
C ASN A 576 49.75 -36.08 13.38
N ASP A 577 50.28 -36.80 14.34
CA ASP A 577 51.37 -36.34 15.18
C ASP A 577 52.73 -36.82 14.67
N THR A 578 53.78 -36.12 15.04
CA THR A 578 55.16 -36.54 14.82
C THR A 578 55.91 -36.54 16.15
N LEU A 579 56.22 -37.75 16.63
CA LEU A 579 56.89 -37.98 17.90
C LEU A 579 58.27 -38.58 17.66
N ILE A 580 59.31 -37.94 18.20
CA ILE A 580 60.70 -38.39 18.10
C ILE A 580 61.26 -38.48 19.51
N ALA A 581 61.41 -39.69 20.06
CA ALA A 581 61.82 -39.85 21.46
C ALA A 581 63.30 -39.55 21.67
N GLY A 582 64.19 -40.09 20.83
CA GLY A 582 65.60 -39.69 20.79
C GLY A 582 66.52 -40.80 21.28
N GLY A 583 67.03 -40.69 22.49
CA GLY A 583 67.75 -41.80 23.12
C GLY A 583 67.22 -42.04 24.53
N GLY A 584 67.36 -43.25 25.04
CA GLY A 584 66.65 -43.66 26.24
C GLY A 584 65.86 -44.93 25.96
N ASP A 585 65.28 -45.54 27.00
CA ASP A 585 64.29 -46.60 26.80
C ASP A 585 62.91 -45.93 26.90
N ASP A 586 62.34 -45.54 25.77
CA ASP A 586 61.25 -44.57 25.71
C ASP A 586 59.85 -45.21 25.66
N LEU A 587 58.83 -44.47 26.10
CA LEU A 587 57.42 -44.79 25.87
C LEU A 587 56.80 -43.74 24.94
N VAL A 588 56.30 -44.15 23.78
CA VAL A 588 55.72 -43.25 22.78
C VAL A 588 54.33 -43.74 22.39
N LEU A 589 53.32 -42.88 22.53
CA LEU A 589 51.93 -43.15 22.17
C LEU A 589 51.50 -42.15 21.09
N GLY A 590 51.06 -42.63 19.92
CA GLY A 590 50.51 -41.80 18.84
C GLY A 590 49.11 -41.34 19.22
N GLY A 591 48.14 -42.25 19.16
CA GLY A 591 46.77 -42.01 19.60
C GLY A 591 45.77 -42.17 18.44
N ASP A 592 44.87 -41.21 18.27
CA ASP A 592 43.91 -41.18 17.17
C ASP A 592 44.45 -40.34 15.99
N GLY A 593 44.71 -40.95 14.83
CA GLY A 593 45.06 -40.26 13.58
C GLY A 593 46.30 -40.87 12.91
N ASN A 594 46.81 -40.29 11.82
CA ASN A 594 47.93 -40.91 11.09
C ASN A 594 49.27 -40.40 11.62
N ASP A 595 49.86 -41.13 12.55
CA ASP A 595 51.01 -40.66 13.31
C ASP A 595 52.35 -41.11 12.74
N THR A 596 53.42 -40.39 13.11
CA THR A 596 54.80 -40.76 12.81
C THR A 596 55.62 -40.83 14.10
N LEU A 597 55.94 -42.05 14.52
CA LEU A 597 56.67 -42.33 15.76
C LEU A 597 58.09 -42.80 15.46
N ARG A 598 59.06 -42.28 16.21
CA ARG A 598 60.47 -42.69 16.15
C ARG A 598 61.02 -42.86 17.57
N GLY A 599 61.44 -44.07 17.93
CA GLY A 599 62.04 -44.40 19.22
C GLY A 599 63.46 -43.83 19.29
N GLY A 600 64.37 -44.40 18.51
CA GLY A 600 65.72 -43.88 18.36
C GLY A 600 66.74 -44.86 18.92
N SER A 601 67.44 -44.54 20.01
CA SER A 601 68.41 -45.47 20.60
C SER A 601 68.06 -45.87 22.01
N GLY A 602 67.97 -47.18 22.26
CA GLY A 602 67.52 -47.77 23.50
C GLY A 602 66.30 -48.65 23.23
N SER A 603 65.81 -49.37 24.23
CA SER A 603 64.72 -50.35 24.06
C SER A 603 63.38 -49.66 24.23
N ASP A 604 62.77 -49.27 23.12
CA ASP A 604 61.63 -48.36 23.12
C ASP A 604 60.28 -49.12 23.04
N SER A 605 59.22 -48.52 23.56
CA SER A 605 57.85 -49.00 23.46
C SER A 605 57.00 -47.98 22.71
N LEU A 606 56.66 -48.26 21.46
CA LEU A 606 55.91 -47.39 20.57
C LEU A 606 54.54 -48.00 20.25
N ASP A 607 53.47 -47.22 20.38
CA ASP A 607 52.10 -47.60 20.04
C ASP A 607 51.51 -46.52 19.10
N GLY A 608 51.21 -46.88 17.85
CA GLY A 608 50.63 -45.99 16.84
C GLY A 608 49.21 -45.58 17.21
N GLY A 609 48.35 -46.57 17.48
CA GLY A 609 46.99 -46.35 17.96
C GLY A 609 45.95 -46.63 16.89
N ALA A 610 45.21 -45.60 16.46
CA ALA A 610 44.16 -45.73 15.48
C ALA A 610 44.46 -44.90 14.23
N ASN A 611 44.11 -45.44 13.07
CA ASN A 611 44.40 -44.96 11.72
C ASN A 611 45.78 -45.41 11.19
N ASP A 612 46.20 -44.90 10.03
CA ASP A 612 47.33 -45.46 9.28
C ASP A 612 48.66 -44.84 9.78
N ASP A 613 49.42 -45.59 10.59
CA ASP A 613 50.60 -45.08 11.30
C ASP A 613 51.96 -45.47 10.68
N LEU A 614 52.99 -44.67 10.96
CA LEU A 614 54.40 -45.01 10.71
C LEU A 614 55.16 -45.10 12.03
N VAL A 615 55.56 -46.31 12.42
CA VAL A 615 56.23 -46.59 13.70
C VAL A 615 57.64 -47.15 13.46
N VAL A 616 58.67 -46.47 13.96
CA VAL A 616 60.08 -46.84 13.70
C VAL A 616 60.89 -46.91 15.01
N GLY A 617 61.33 -48.11 15.41
CA GLY A 617 62.12 -48.33 16.64
C GLY A 617 63.56 -47.82 16.52
N GLN A 618 64.21 -48.12 15.39
CA GLN A 618 65.60 -47.83 15.05
C GLN A 618 66.64 -48.71 15.75
N GLY A 619 66.94 -48.52 17.03
CA GLY A 619 68.10 -49.18 17.64
C GLY A 619 67.90 -49.56 19.09
N GLY A 620 67.60 -50.82 19.35
CA GLY A 620 67.36 -51.36 20.68
C GLY A 620 66.63 -52.69 20.58
N ALA A 621 66.03 -53.15 21.67
CA ALA A 621 65.08 -54.25 21.60
C ALA A 621 63.68 -53.66 21.76
N ASP A 622 63.06 -53.31 20.65
CA ASP A 622 61.90 -52.42 20.65
C ASP A 622 60.57 -53.19 20.65
N LEU A 623 59.54 -52.62 21.25
CA LEU A 623 58.15 -53.06 21.17
C LEU A 623 57.38 -52.05 20.30
N LEU A 624 56.91 -52.48 19.14
CA LEU A 624 56.15 -51.66 18.21
C LEU A 624 54.74 -52.24 18.03
N ILE A 625 53.73 -51.39 18.20
CA ILE A 625 52.32 -51.71 18.01
C ILE A 625 51.76 -50.72 16.98
N GLY A 626 51.13 -51.22 15.92
CA GLY A 626 50.40 -50.39 14.93
C GLY A 626 49.03 -50.00 15.47
N GLY A 627 48.20 -51.00 15.74
CA GLY A 627 46.88 -50.83 16.35
C GLY A 627 45.77 -51.11 15.36
N THR A 628 44.96 -50.12 15.00
CA THR A 628 43.93 -50.27 13.96
C THR A 628 44.26 -49.36 12.79
N GLY A 629 44.31 -49.86 11.56
CA GLY A 629 44.76 -49.05 10.43
C GLY A 629 45.59 -49.86 9.47
N ASN A 630 46.16 -49.23 8.44
CA ASN A 630 47.16 -49.87 7.60
C ASN A 630 48.54 -49.33 7.98
N ASP A 631 49.21 -50.04 8.88
CA ASP A 631 50.36 -49.51 9.59
C ASP A 631 51.68 -49.93 8.94
N ALA A 632 52.70 -49.08 9.08
CA ALA A 632 54.05 -49.36 8.64
C ALA A 632 55.00 -49.39 9.84
N LEU A 633 55.48 -50.59 10.21
CA LEU A 633 56.35 -50.81 11.36
C LEU A 633 57.76 -51.22 10.91
N GLU A 634 58.79 -50.59 11.47
CA GLU A 634 60.21 -50.92 11.26
C GLU A 634 60.95 -51.03 12.61
N GLY A 635 61.38 -52.24 12.99
CA GLY A 635 62.12 -52.50 14.24
C GLY A 635 63.51 -51.88 14.20
N GLY A 636 64.34 -52.31 13.25
CA GLY A 636 65.66 -51.75 13.00
C GLY A 636 66.78 -52.65 13.52
N VAL A 637 67.54 -52.21 14.51
CA VAL A 637 68.69 -52.93 15.05
C VAL A 637 68.39 -53.44 16.45
N GLY A 638 68.25 -54.76 16.58
CA GLY A 638 68.19 -55.50 17.83
C GLY A 638 67.13 -56.59 17.77
N ASN A 639 66.60 -57.05 18.90
CA ASN A 639 65.60 -58.13 18.85
C ASN A 639 64.23 -57.50 19.13
N ASP A 640 63.50 -57.22 18.07
CA ASP A 640 62.31 -56.39 18.13
C ASP A 640 61.03 -57.22 18.18
N SER A 641 59.96 -56.66 18.72
CA SER A 641 58.62 -57.24 18.77
C SER A 641 57.63 -56.29 18.10
N LEU A 642 57.15 -56.65 16.91
CA LEU A 642 56.25 -55.86 16.09
C LEU A 642 54.87 -56.52 16.02
N ALA A 643 53.81 -55.75 16.25
CA ALA A 643 52.42 -56.17 16.07
C ALA A 643 51.68 -55.14 15.19
N GLY A 644 51.18 -55.56 14.02
CA GLY A 644 50.39 -54.73 13.12
C GLY A 644 49.03 -54.41 13.72
N GLY A 645 48.17 -55.42 13.84
CA GLY A 645 46.87 -55.29 14.50
C GLY A 645 45.73 -55.55 13.54
N ASP A 646 44.75 -54.65 13.47
CA ASP A 646 43.65 -54.76 12.51
C ASP A 646 43.96 -53.90 11.26
N GLY A 647 44.08 -54.51 10.09
CA GLY A 647 44.17 -53.81 8.79
C GLY A 647 45.27 -54.37 7.90
N THR A 648 45.66 -53.67 6.82
CA THR A 648 46.67 -54.20 5.88
C THR A 648 48.05 -53.63 6.22
N ASP A 649 48.81 -54.36 7.02
CA ASP A 649 50.03 -53.85 7.65
C ASP A 649 51.31 -54.24 6.89
N SER A 650 52.37 -53.45 7.10
CA SER A 650 53.71 -53.67 6.56
C SER A 650 54.74 -53.65 7.69
N LEU A 651 55.22 -54.82 8.09
CA LEU A 651 56.17 -55.01 9.19
C LEU A 651 57.55 -55.42 8.68
N THR A 652 58.59 -54.74 9.15
CA THR A 652 59.99 -55.06 8.89
C THR A 652 60.77 -55.19 10.20
N GLY A 653 61.30 -56.39 10.50
CA GLY A 653 62.10 -56.66 11.70
C GLY A 653 63.43 -55.93 11.64
N GLY A 654 64.31 -56.32 10.73
CA GLY A 654 65.58 -55.64 10.51
C GLY A 654 66.76 -56.54 10.79
N THR A 655 67.62 -56.16 11.72
CA THR A 655 68.75 -57.00 12.14
C THR A 655 68.56 -57.46 13.57
N GLY A 656 68.73 -58.76 13.81
CA GLY A 656 68.52 -59.39 15.12
C GLY A 656 67.36 -60.36 15.04
N ASN A 657 66.99 -60.99 16.16
CA ASN A 657 66.00 -62.06 16.17
C ASN A 657 64.64 -61.49 16.52
N ASP A 658 63.80 -61.26 15.52
CA ASP A 658 62.60 -60.46 15.68
C ASP A 658 61.33 -61.32 15.82
N ILE A 659 60.30 -60.76 16.42
CA ILE A 659 58.95 -61.33 16.50
C ILE A 659 58.00 -60.39 15.77
N LEU A 660 57.41 -60.84 14.68
CA LEU A 660 56.46 -60.06 13.88
C LEU A 660 55.10 -60.74 13.88
N SER A 661 54.03 -59.99 14.16
CA SER A 661 52.64 -60.43 14.09
C SER A 661 51.83 -59.48 13.21
N GLY A 662 51.27 -59.97 12.09
CA GLY A 662 50.43 -59.17 11.19
C GLY A 662 49.10 -58.82 11.87
N GLY A 663 48.30 -59.84 12.18
CA GLY A 663 47.06 -59.65 12.92
C GLY A 663 45.85 -60.04 12.08
N ALA A 664 44.96 -59.11 11.78
CA ALA A 664 43.80 -59.33 10.92
C ALA A 664 43.96 -58.58 9.60
N ASP A 665 43.43 -59.17 8.52
CA ASP A 665 43.54 -58.72 7.13
C ASP A 665 44.89 -59.10 6.46
N ASN A 666 45.27 -58.49 5.34
CA ASN A 666 46.30 -59.05 4.46
C ASN A 666 47.65 -58.37 4.67
N ASP A 667 48.54 -58.98 5.44
CA ASP A 667 49.75 -58.30 5.90
C ASP A 667 51.02 -58.64 5.09
N SER A 668 52.03 -57.79 5.18
CA SER A 668 53.37 -58.01 4.62
C SER A 668 54.42 -57.98 5.73
N LEU A 669 55.01 -59.13 6.05
CA LEU A 669 56.01 -59.30 7.11
C LEU A 669 57.37 -59.70 6.54
N LEU A 670 58.40 -58.95 6.91
CA LEU A 670 59.79 -59.16 6.50
C LEU A 670 60.73 -59.22 7.72
N GLY A 671 61.28 -60.40 8.03
CA GLY A 671 62.22 -60.58 9.14
C GLY A 671 63.60 -59.96 8.87
N ASN A 672 64.16 -60.23 7.69
CA ASN A 672 65.50 -59.82 7.22
C ASN A 672 66.68 -60.63 7.80
N GLU A 673 67.52 -60.03 8.66
CA GLU A 673 68.76 -60.64 9.16
C GLU A 673 68.57 -61.15 10.59
N GLY A 674 68.33 -62.43 10.77
CA GLY A 674 68.28 -63.02 12.11
C GLY A 674 67.54 -64.33 12.12
N THR A 675 67.33 -64.92 13.30
CA THR A 675 66.38 -66.03 13.45
C THR A 675 65.05 -65.47 13.93
N ASP A 676 64.13 -65.27 13.00
CA ASP A 676 62.90 -64.51 13.24
C ASP A 676 61.70 -65.40 13.48
N THR A 677 60.67 -64.85 14.11
CA THR A 677 59.35 -65.47 14.27
C THR A 677 58.29 -64.58 13.60
N LEU A 678 57.74 -65.04 12.48
CA LEU A 678 56.70 -64.31 11.73
C LEU A 678 55.36 -65.03 11.89
N ILE A 679 54.34 -64.29 12.30
CA ILE A 679 52.96 -64.76 12.50
C ILE A 679 52.06 -63.90 11.61
N GLY A 680 51.49 -64.48 10.55
CA GLY A 680 50.60 -63.77 9.63
C GLY A 680 49.30 -63.35 10.32
N GLY A 681 48.47 -64.34 10.66
CA GLY A 681 47.23 -64.10 11.41
C GLY A 681 46.00 -64.48 10.62
N PHE A 682 44.98 -63.62 10.55
CA PHE A 682 43.82 -63.84 9.71
C PHE A 682 44.00 -63.10 8.40
N GLY A 683 43.92 -63.77 7.25
CA GLY A 683 44.02 -63.12 5.95
C GLY A 683 44.97 -63.82 5.00
N VAL A 684 45.28 -63.15 3.89
CA VAL A 684 46.24 -63.59 2.88
C VAL A 684 47.52 -62.80 3.02
N ASP A 685 48.45 -63.38 3.77
CA ASP A 685 49.66 -62.68 4.17
C ASP A 685 50.85 -62.99 3.24
N LEU A 686 51.79 -62.06 3.17
CA LEU A 686 53.10 -62.19 2.53
C LEU A 686 54.19 -62.23 3.60
N LEU A 687 54.84 -63.38 3.78
CA LEU A 687 55.87 -63.57 4.81
C LEU A 687 57.23 -63.92 4.17
N SER A 688 58.28 -63.25 4.63
CA SER A 688 59.67 -63.50 4.23
C SER A 688 60.58 -63.42 5.45
N GLY A 689 61.08 -64.57 5.93
CA GLY A 689 62.02 -64.62 7.05
C GLY A 689 63.39 -64.00 6.74
N GLY A 690 63.89 -64.18 5.50
CA GLY A 690 65.11 -63.53 5.03
C GLY A 690 66.28 -64.50 4.86
N THR A 691 67.44 -64.18 5.46
CA THR A 691 68.71 -64.85 5.08
C THR A 691 69.08 -66.07 5.93
N ILE A 692 68.53 -66.19 7.14
CA ILE A 692 68.84 -67.24 8.12
C ILE A 692 67.60 -68.18 8.23
N ARG A 693 67.49 -69.03 9.26
CA ARG A 693 66.38 -69.98 9.43
C ARG A 693 65.37 -69.40 10.41
N ASP A 694 64.13 -69.33 9.98
CA ASP A 694 63.07 -68.63 10.70
C ASP A 694 61.92 -69.55 11.08
N VAL A 695 61.06 -69.06 11.98
CA VAL A 695 59.77 -69.67 12.35
C VAL A 695 58.68 -68.85 11.70
N VAL A 696 57.97 -69.44 10.74
CA VAL A 696 56.95 -68.72 9.96
C VAL A 696 55.61 -69.43 10.06
N LEU A 697 54.62 -68.76 10.67
CA LEU A 697 53.27 -69.23 10.97
C LEU A 697 52.23 -68.39 10.21
N GLY A 698 51.70 -68.92 9.10
CA GLY A 698 50.83 -68.15 8.20
C GLY A 698 49.35 -67.96 8.59
N GLY A 699 48.89 -68.53 9.71
CA GLY A 699 47.52 -68.30 10.19
C GLY A 699 46.36 -68.83 9.30
N GLN A 700 45.17 -68.20 9.38
CA GLN A 700 43.92 -68.61 8.69
C GLN A 700 43.64 -67.70 7.49
N GLY A 701 43.72 -68.20 6.26
CA GLY A 701 43.32 -67.43 5.06
C GLY A 701 44.15 -67.70 3.80
N GLY A 702 45.30 -68.37 3.94
CA GLY A 702 46.15 -68.81 2.84
C GLY A 702 47.32 -67.86 2.64
N THR A 703 48.53 -68.35 2.85
CA THR A 703 49.73 -67.50 3.00
C THR A 703 50.70 -67.69 1.83
N THR A 704 51.30 -66.60 1.35
CA THR A 704 52.37 -66.64 0.34
C THR A 704 53.75 -66.47 0.99
N ARG A 705 54.63 -67.47 0.86
CA ARG A 705 56.03 -67.37 1.30
C ARG A 705 56.91 -66.87 0.16
N GLY A 706 57.69 -65.81 0.42
CA GLY A 706 58.64 -65.24 -0.55
C GLY A 706 60.10 -65.43 -0.10
N GLY A 707 60.93 -66.06 -0.94
CA GLY A 707 62.40 -66.03 -0.83
C GLY A 707 63.02 -67.19 -0.06
N GLU A 708 63.33 -68.31 -0.72
CA GLU A 708 63.90 -69.48 -0.05
C GLU A 708 65.41 -69.61 -0.33
N SER A 709 66.25 -69.45 0.71
CA SER A 709 67.62 -69.98 0.75
C SER A 709 67.82 -71.01 1.88
N HIS A 710 66.99 -71.02 2.92
CA HIS A 710 67.11 -71.95 4.04
C HIS A 710 65.72 -72.40 4.49
N ALA A 711 65.57 -73.70 4.76
CA ALA A 711 64.27 -74.28 5.12
C ALA A 711 63.83 -73.83 6.52
N ASP A 712 62.82 -72.95 6.56
CA ASP A 712 62.13 -72.47 7.76
C ASP A 712 61.32 -73.58 8.42
N VAL A 713 61.23 -73.55 9.75
CA VAL A 713 60.52 -74.56 10.55
C VAL A 713 59.19 -73.96 11.01
N GLY A 714 58.07 -74.35 10.39
CA GLY A 714 56.73 -73.89 10.80
C GLY A 714 55.59 -74.72 10.22
N ASP A 715 54.73 -75.22 11.12
CA ASP A 715 53.69 -76.25 10.96
C ASP A 715 52.44 -75.76 10.19
N ILE A 716 51.88 -76.65 9.37
CA ILE A 716 50.63 -76.41 8.62
C ILE A 716 49.45 -76.61 9.59
N ILE A 717 48.92 -75.51 10.14
CA ILE A 717 47.59 -75.52 10.77
C ILE A 717 46.66 -74.50 10.10
N GLY A 718 46.58 -74.56 8.78
CA GLY A 718 45.49 -74.00 7.99
C GLY A 718 44.82 -75.13 7.21
N ARG A 719 43.77 -75.74 7.78
CA ARG A 719 42.89 -76.62 7.01
C ARG A 719 42.02 -75.76 6.11
N ASP A 720 42.55 -75.38 4.95
CA ASP A 720 41.73 -75.33 3.74
C ASP A 720 42.60 -75.61 2.50
N SER A 721 42.11 -76.58 1.74
CA SER A 721 42.71 -77.04 0.50
C SER A 721 42.49 -76.01 -0.59
N GLU A 722 43.53 -75.25 -0.98
CA GLU A 722 43.79 -74.77 -2.36
C GLU A 722 44.86 -73.66 -2.40
N ALA A 723 46.12 -73.98 -2.06
CA ALA A 723 47.28 -73.23 -2.56
C ALA A 723 48.57 -74.03 -2.31
N ILE A 724 48.76 -75.14 -3.05
CA ILE A 724 50.07 -75.78 -3.15
C ILE A 724 50.65 -75.37 -4.50
N SER A 725 51.51 -74.35 -4.49
CA SER A 725 52.44 -74.10 -5.59
C SER A 725 53.57 -75.13 -5.48
N GLU A 726 53.69 -76.00 -6.48
CA GLU A 726 54.68 -77.07 -6.57
C GLU A 726 56.11 -76.49 -6.62
N ASP A 727 56.91 -76.70 -5.58
CA ASP A 727 58.34 -76.99 -5.73
C ASP A 727 58.87 -77.77 -4.51
N PHE A 728 58.57 -79.07 -4.46
CA PHE A 728 59.19 -79.99 -3.51
C PHE A 728 60.50 -80.52 -4.10
N ASP A 729 61.66 -80.00 -3.66
CA ASP A 729 62.92 -80.75 -3.75
C ASP A 729 62.99 -81.73 -2.58
N THR A 730 62.64 -82.99 -2.87
CA THR A 730 62.59 -84.06 -1.88
C THR A 730 63.97 -84.57 -1.53
N THR A 731 64.61 -83.98 -0.51
CA THR A 731 65.50 -84.73 0.39
C THR A 731 65.52 -84.07 1.76
N PHE A 732 64.83 -84.61 2.76
CA PHE A 732 65.39 -84.63 4.12
C PHE A 732 64.79 -85.74 4.98
N ASP A 733 65.69 -86.43 5.67
CA ASP A 733 65.46 -87.52 6.62
C ASP A 733 64.84 -86.99 7.92
N TRP A 734 63.93 -87.78 8.48
CA TRP A 734 63.30 -87.54 9.77
C TRP A 734 64.29 -87.89 10.89
N GLU A 735 64.62 -86.95 11.76
CA GLU A 735 65.13 -87.27 13.09
C GLU A 735 64.24 -86.59 14.13
N VAL A 736 63.39 -87.42 14.74
CA VAL A 736 62.44 -87.02 15.78
C VAL A 736 63.23 -86.73 17.07
N ALA A 737 63.34 -85.45 17.44
CA ALA A 737 63.73 -85.06 18.79
C ALA A 737 62.46 -84.78 19.61
N ASN A 738 62.22 -85.67 20.56
CA ASN A 738 61.12 -85.69 21.50
C ASN A 738 61.44 -84.77 22.70
N PHE A 739 60.75 -83.63 22.84
CA PHE A 739 60.60 -82.87 24.09
C PHE A 739 59.18 -82.27 24.02
N GLY A 740 58.23 -82.56 24.91
CA GLY A 740 58.36 -82.67 26.35
C GLY A 740 57.76 -81.40 26.95
N VAL A 741 56.44 -81.44 27.21
CA VAL A 741 55.66 -80.41 27.90
C VAL A 741 56.42 -79.86 29.12
N VAL A 742 56.59 -78.55 29.17
CA VAL A 742 56.37 -77.71 30.36
C VAL A 742 55.72 -76.42 29.90
#